data_AF-A0A4V3F9B7-F1
#
_entry.id   AF-A0A4V3F9B7-F1
#
_cell.length_a   1.000
_cell.length_b   1.000
_cell.length_c   1.000
_cell.angle_alpha   90.00
_cell.angle_beta   90.00
_cell.angle_gamma   90.00
#
_symmetry.space_group_name_H-M   'P 1'
#
loop_
_entity.id
_entity.type
_entity.pdbx_description
1 polymer ?
#
loop_
_entity_poly.entity_id
_entity_poly.type
_entity_poly.pdbx_seq_one_letter_code
_entity_poly.pdbx_strand_id
1 'polypeptide(L)'
;MLKAPTRLEKFKIRILIVFGLASLVNFFYWFFEFELIDNQVLYWMLMMLICFDTFRLIYIWYHYWNLSVPHKPTSHNHLTVDVFTTYFPGEPKHMLKDTLLAIQQMDYPHTTYLCDEANDIELIEFCRLHQIIHVTRDNRKDAKAGNINNALRQAKGEICLILDPDHIPHNNFLKEIIPYFNDPEIGFVQTVQSYYNLNESLVARAAAEQTFHFYGPVMMCMNSYGTVNAIGANCIFRRSALDSIGGHAAGLSEDMHTAMKLHAKGWKSIYVPKALSEGLAPATLTSYFKQQLKWSRGTLELLVSTFPKLINKLSWRQKLHYGILPLHYLTGFIFLFSILIPIIALFTSTTPWKGNVINYGLILLPVLVSILGIRFYVQKWVINKGERGMHLLGGLLMQITWSIYLMGMFYTIIRKKVPYLPTVKEDDQKTDVLIVLPNIIVGLISILAIIYGLYRDLTPFSIFMSGFALWNAMIMFYTLHFAYQFNRTSIPDRKKLDANFNNESKFEKIIFNIWQKSALVITGFILISAGYFNYKQEQTKLEGMAYEPELDQTTTYVGVFAPKIDNGLSDFSLVSEFSQSIGQEVSIISFYLAWDKSLANTFPEQELLQVYEEKAFPMITWEPWINSFTSGKSLQGHVVDSIYSGYFDEFIADFAVRLKNLQKPVFLRFAHEFDNPFYPWYDHRDDAADKFKKSWIHIWNIFEEQGADNVVWIYNPWKPENVMHYFPGHRYVDWLSVNLLNYATYDQPDLYNSFESLYEPYHNEFEKLGTYPIMLSEFGTYFDPDFQKQWLENAMLQIDTNYNEIRAIVYFNSNVDNNMPDGTEGDSYLNWTIADINNIDLSFKSENIPPYLFKNTPKIDTAPLRLTNQFKKLENTRGVNLKNSQGWNRDYHVLTRKNLESHFRMIKDLGLNTINYTSNDTYDYNVVNITKEFGLNLSFGFWIPDHINFYEDLSASILYKDKIVHLVEKHKSEEHIKAWRLQNNLMTKYNSSFDEPVRSYHRRAYVLWLQQLTSEIKKIDPSRPIIIDYKLNNLESSEANDFLRALVNVDGLGIIVNEGLNTDIILKAVQSLEGPHIFTDISVEMLGELEKASLSKGFFVKNWQDQHQIDKLSFDGLIDRKGRLKPDYQNLKTILDSKEDYNMTNGVGILKTIDLLKPGQQAYFYAMLYDPLKGWERVESEDYYEIEWALVKCDLYGNYQTIKDVGDKGTLLLTIPENYEDYRIQLSIIKDKKVMSKITTLNTPYIP
;
A
#
# COMPACT_ATOMS: atom_id res chain seq x y z
N MET A 1 -18.24 -41.69 -26.37
CA MET A 1 -18.37 -40.57 -27.33
C MET A 1 -18.57 -39.26 -26.58
N LEU A 2 -17.99 -38.19 -27.09
CA LEU A 2 -18.26 -36.83 -26.61
C LEU A 2 -19.72 -36.47 -26.86
N LYS A 3 -20.39 -35.91 -25.86
CA LYS A 3 -21.77 -35.43 -25.97
C LYS A 3 -21.78 -33.96 -26.37
N ALA A 4 -22.76 -33.56 -27.16
CA ALA A 4 -23.01 -32.15 -27.41
C ALA A 4 -23.29 -31.41 -26.08
N PRO A 5 -22.84 -30.15 -25.94
CA PRO A 5 -23.07 -29.35 -24.74
C PRO A 5 -24.57 -29.17 -24.46
N THR A 6 -24.98 -29.38 -23.22
CA THR A 6 -26.36 -29.13 -22.76
C THR A 6 -26.70 -27.63 -22.80
N ARG A 7 -28.00 -27.28 -22.74
CA ARG A 7 -28.43 -25.87 -22.66
C ARG A 7 -27.80 -25.14 -21.48
N LEU A 8 -27.74 -25.78 -20.31
CA LEU A 8 -27.12 -25.22 -19.11
C LEU A 8 -25.60 -25.03 -19.30
N GLU A 9 -24.92 -25.98 -19.94
CA GLU A 9 -23.48 -25.85 -20.19
C GLU A 9 -23.15 -24.75 -21.19
N LYS A 10 -23.96 -24.59 -22.24
CA LYS A 10 -23.89 -23.45 -23.18
C LYS A 10 -24.16 -22.12 -22.50
N PHE A 11 -25.11 -22.09 -21.56
CA PHE A 11 -25.37 -20.89 -20.77
C PHE A 11 -24.15 -20.53 -19.90
N LYS A 12 -23.61 -21.50 -19.13
CA LYS A 12 -22.44 -21.29 -18.25
C LYS A 12 -21.22 -20.76 -19.00
N ILE A 13 -20.86 -21.35 -20.14
CA ILE A 13 -19.71 -20.90 -20.93
C ILE A 13 -19.89 -19.49 -21.50
N ARG A 14 -21.11 -19.13 -21.93
CA ARG A 14 -21.42 -17.79 -22.43
C ARG A 14 -21.35 -16.74 -21.33
N ILE A 15 -21.88 -17.03 -20.15
CA ILE A 15 -21.75 -16.11 -19.00
C ILE A 15 -20.28 -15.93 -18.60
N LEU A 16 -19.49 -17.01 -18.57
CA LEU A 16 -18.04 -16.91 -18.32
C LEU A 16 -17.34 -16.01 -19.35
N ILE A 17 -17.68 -16.13 -20.64
CA ILE A 17 -17.14 -15.26 -21.70
C ILE A 17 -17.58 -13.81 -21.47
N VAL A 18 -18.84 -13.55 -21.10
CA VAL A 18 -19.33 -12.19 -20.80
C VAL A 18 -18.57 -11.59 -19.61
N PHE A 19 -18.36 -12.34 -18.53
CA PHE A 19 -17.54 -11.89 -17.39
C PHE A 19 -16.10 -11.60 -17.80
N GLY A 20 -15.50 -12.45 -18.64
CA GLY A 20 -14.16 -12.22 -19.18
C GLY A 20 -14.07 -10.95 -20.03
N LEU A 21 -15.06 -10.71 -20.90
CA LEU A 21 -15.11 -9.51 -21.74
C LEU A 21 -15.31 -8.24 -20.90
N ALA A 22 -16.21 -8.26 -19.92
CA ALA A 22 -16.42 -7.14 -19.01
C ALA A 22 -15.14 -6.82 -18.20
N SER A 23 -14.44 -7.86 -17.73
CA SER A 23 -13.16 -7.71 -17.03
C SER A 23 -12.08 -7.10 -17.93
N LEU A 24 -12.01 -7.52 -19.20
CA LEU A 24 -11.07 -6.96 -20.17
C LEU A 24 -11.36 -5.48 -20.46
N VAL A 25 -12.63 -5.11 -20.66
CA VAL A 25 -13.02 -3.71 -20.88
C VAL A 25 -12.62 -2.85 -19.68
N ASN A 26 -12.89 -3.32 -18.45
CA ASN A 26 -12.49 -2.62 -17.23
C ASN A 26 -10.96 -2.47 -17.13
N PHE A 27 -10.21 -3.55 -17.41
CA PHE A 27 -8.75 -3.51 -17.41
C PHE A 27 -8.19 -2.50 -18.40
N PHE A 28 -8.66 -2.49 -19.66
CA PHE A 28 -8.17 -1.54 -20.66
C PHE A 28 -8.60 -0.10 -20.37
N TYR A 29 -9.82 0.12 -19.87
CA TYR A 29 -10.29 1.45 -19.48
C TYR A 29 -9.31 2.11 -18.51
N TRP A 30 -8.90 1.38 -17.47
CA TRP A 30 -7.93 1.84 -16.49
C TRP A 30 -6.49 1.86 -17.01
N PHE A 31 -6.06 0.85 -17.78
CA PHE A 31 -4.67 0.72 -18.23
C PHE A 31 -4.27 1.72 -19.33
N PHE A 32 -5.24 2.34 -20.03
CA PHE A 32 -5.01 3.35 -21.06
C PHE A 32 -4.84 4.79 -20.54
N GLU A 33 -4.93 5.02 -19.22
CA GLU A 33 -4.70 6.35 -18.65
C GLU A 33 -3.28 6.84 -18.97
N PHE A 34 -3.16 7.96 -19.70
CA PHE A 34 -1.88 8.51 -20.17
C PHE A 34 -0.93 8.87 -19.03
N GLU A 35 -1.48 9.19 -17.86
CA GLU A 35 -0.71 9.54 -16.66
C GLU A 35 0.13 8.36 -16.15
N LEU A 36 -0.24 7.12 -16.49
CA LEU A 36 0.42 5.92 -16.02
C LEU A 36 1.58 5.47 -16.92
N ILE A 37 1.86 6.19 -18.01
CA ILE A 37 2.96 5.88 -18.93
C ILE A 37 4.28 6.41 -18.33
N ASP A 38 5.29 5.54 -18.18
CA ASP A 38 6.65 5.94 -17.77
C ASP A 38 7.59 5.95 -18.98
N ASN A 39 8.07 4.79 -19.44
CA ASN A 39 8.86 4.68 -20.67
C ASN A 39 7.97 4.36 -21.88
N GLN A 40 7.83 5.32 -22.81
CA GLN A 40 6.98 5.19 -24.00
C GLN A 40 7.33 3.97 -24.88
N VAL A 41 8.62 3.67 -25.07
CA VAL A 41 9.04 2.56 -25.93
C VAL A 41 8.64 1.23 -25.29
N LEU A 42 8.97 1.05 -24.01
CA LEU A 42 8.60 -0.16 -23.26
C LEU A 42 7.07 -0.28 -23.12
N TYR A 43 6.36 0.82 -22.94
CA TYR A 43 4.90 0.85 -22.88
C TYR A 43 4.28 0.36 -24.18
N TRP A 44 4.71 0.86 -25.34
CA TRP A 44 4.17 0.40 -26.63
C TRP A 44 4.54 -1.05 -26.96
N MET A 45 5.72 -1.53 -26.54
CA MET A 45 6.06 -2.95 -26.62
C MET A 45 5.12 -3.80 -25.75
N LEU A 46 4.86 -3.37 -24.52
CA LEU A 46 3.93 -4.01 -23.60
C LEU A 46 2.50 -3.97 -24.15
N MET A 47 2.08 -2.84 -24.73
CA MET A 47 0.77 -2.68 -25.33
C MET A 47 0.59 -3.61 -26.53
N MET A 48 1.59 -3.73 -27.40
CA MET A 48 1.52 -4.67 -28.53
C MET A 48 1.38 -6.12 -28.05
N LEU A 49 2.11 -6.50 -27.00
CA LEU A 49 1.99 -7.80 -26.34
C LEU A 49 0.57 -8.03 -25.81
N ILE A 50 0.07 -7.11 -24.97
CA ILE A 50 -1.24 -7.24 -24.31
C ILE A 50 -2.38 -7.23 -25.34
N CYS A 51 -2.35 -6.32 -26.31
CA CYS A 51 -3.36 -6.26 -27.36
C CYS A 51 -3.36 -7.53 -28.21
N PHE A 52 -2.20 -8.01 -28.65
CA PHE A 52 -2.12 -9.23 -29.45
C PHE A 52 -2.69 -10.43 -28.70
N ASP A 53 -2.29 -10.63 -27.45
CA ASP A 53 -2.78 -11.75 -26.64
C ASP A 53 -4.27 -11.62 -26.33
N THR A 54 -4.77 -10.40 -26.11
CA THR A 54 -6.19 -10.12 -25.94
C THR A 54 -6.96 -10.47 -27.21
N PHE A 55 -6.50 -10.05 -28.39
CA PHE A 55 -7.17 -10.38 -29.66
C PHE A 55 -7.18 -11.89 -29.91
N ARG A 56 -6.06 -12.58 -29.64
CA ARG A 56 -5.97 -14.04 -29.70
C ARG A 56 -6.96 -14.71 -28.75
N LEU A 57 -7.08 -14.20 -27.53
CA LEU A 57 -7.99 -14.71 -26.50
C LEU A 57 -9.45 -14.50 -26.90
N ILE A 58 -9.84 -13.29 -27.32
CA ILE A 58 -11.18 -12.98 -27.81
C ILE A 58 -11.53 -13.87 -29.02
N TYR A 59 -10.58 -14.10 -29.92
CA TYR A 59 -10.77 -14.99 -31.06
C TYR A 59 -11.05 -16.44 -30.62
N ILE A 60 -10.37 -16.94 -29.59
CA ILE A 60 -10.65 -18.26 -29.01
C ILE A 60 -12.03 -18.28 -28.32
N TRP A 61 -12.39 -17.24 -27.57
CA TRP A 61 -13.69 -17.14 -26.91
C TRP A 61 -14.85 -17.03 -27.90
N TYR A 62 -14.64 -16.33 -29.02
CA TYR A 62 -15.58 -16.29 -30.15
C TYR A 62 -15.89 -17.71 -30.67
N HIS A 63 -14.90 -18.61 -30.71
CA HIS A 63 -15.14 -20.01 -31.05
C HIS A 63 -16.01 -20.68 -29.99
N TYR A 64 -15.59 -20.60 -28.73
CA TYR A 64 -16.28 -21.24 -27.60
C TYR A 64 -17.75 -20.83 -27.42
N TRP A 65 -18.15 -19.66 -27.95
CA TRP A 65 -19.53 -19.19 -27.94
C TRP A 65 -20.54 -20.16 -28.58
N ASN A 66 -20.13 -20.90 -29.62
CA ASN A 66 -20.98 -21.84 -30.34
C ASN A 66 -20.35 -23.23 -30.50
N LEU A 67 -19.90 -23.79 -29.39
CA LEU A 67 -19.42 -25.17 -29.35
C LEU A 67 -20.56 -26.15 -29.71
N SER A 68 -20.31 -27.00 -30.71
CA SER A 68 -21.23 -28.05 -31.14
C SER A 68 -20.49 -29.34 -31.51
N VAL A 69 -21.17 -30.47 -31.36
CA VAL A 69 -20.67 -31.78 -31.82
C VAL A 69 -21.63 -32.23 -32.91
N PRO A 70 -21.17 -32.48 -34.16
CA PRO A 70 -22.06 -32.89 -35.21
C PRO A 70 -22.66 -34.27 -34.92
N HIS A 71 -23.92 -34.43 -35.29
CA HIS A 71 -24.62 -35.71 -35.20
C HIS A 71 -24.24 -36.56 -36.42
N LYS A 72 -23.95 -37.85 -36.20
CA LYS A 72 -23.65 -38.80 -37.27
C LYS A 72 -24.91 -39.06 -38.10
N PRO A 73 -24.95 -38.78 -39.41
CA PRO A 73 -26.09 -39.11 -40.25
C PRO A 73 -26.28 -40.63 -40.36
N THR A 74 -27.50 -41.07 -40.62
CA THR A 74 -27.77 -42.44 -41.07
C THR A 74 -27.36 -42.56 -42.53
N SER A 75 -26.67 -43.65 -42.89
CA SER A 75 -26.24 -43.86 -44.28
C SER A 75 -27.13 -44.85 -45.00
N HIS A 76 -27.53 -44.50 -46.23
CA HIS A 76 -28.31 -45.34 -47.12
C HIS A 76 -27.61 -45.61 -48.47
N ASN A 77 -26.54 -44.86 -48.79
CA ASN A 77 -25.79 -44.99 -50.04
C ASN A 77 -24.45 -45.71 -49.82
N HIS A 78 -24.07 -46.59 -50.75
CA HIS A 78 -22.74 -47.17 -50.83
C HIS A 78 -21.86 -46.33 -51.76
N LEU A 79 -21.05 -45.44 -51.18
CA LEU A 79 -20.05 -44.66 -51.91
C LEU A 79 -18.76 -45.47 -52.09
N THR A 80 -18.14 -45.35 -53.25
CA THR A 80 -16.81 -45.96 -53.52
C THR A 80 -15.68 -45.14 -52.89
N VAL A 81 -14.69 -45.82 -52.30
CA VAL A 81 -13.62 -45.17 -51.52
C VAL A 81 -12.24 -45.60 -52.01
N ASP A 82 -11.37 -44.62 -52.25
CA ASP A 82 -9.95 -44.81 -52.46
C ASP A 82 -9.16 -44.26 -51.27
N VAL A 83 -8.20 -45.04 -50.76
CA VAL A 83 -7.34 -44.68 -49.62
C VAL A 83 -5.91 -44.50 -50.11
N PHE A 84 -5.32 -43.35 -49.86
CA PHE A 84 -3.96 -42.99 -50.27
C PHE A 84 -3.07 -42.86 -49.04
N THR A 85 -1.91 -43.51 -49.10
CA THR A 85 -0.77 -43.17 -48.23
C THR A 85 0.47 -42.90 -49.08
N THR A 86 1.42 -42.15 -48.55
CA THR A 86 2.61 -41.71 -49.29
C THR A 86 3.88 -42.24 -48.65
N TYR A 87 4.89 -42.56 -49.45
CA TYR A 87 6.22 -42.89 -48.97
C TYR A 87 7.26 -41.95 -49.57
N PHE A 88 8.11 -41.39 -48.71
CA PHE A 88 9.28 -40.61 -49.10
C PHE A 88 10.57 -41.34 -48.72
N PRO A 89 11.64 -41.26 -49.54
CA PRO A 89 12.92 -41.90 -49.22
C PRO A 89 13.44 -41.57 -47.81
N GLY A 90 13.70 -42.60 -47.00
CA GLY A 90 14.24 -42.48 -45.64
C GLY A 90 13.21 -42.60 -44.52
N GLU A 91 11.92 -42.74 -44.83
CA GLU A 91 10.91 -43.11 -43.83
C GLU A 91 11.05 -44.61 -43.43
N PRO A 92 10.78 -44.99 -42.17
CA PRO A 92 10.89 -46.39 -41.76
C PRO A 92 9.87 -47.28 -42.48
N LYS A 93 10.37 -48.25 -43.26
CA LYS A 93 9.50 -49.13 -44.05
C LYS A 93 8.56 -49.98 -43.19
N HIS A 94 8.98 -50.38 -41.99
CA HIS A 94 8.15 -51.18 -41.09
C HIS A 94 6.89 -50.39 -40.65
N MET A 95 7.05 -49.13 -40.25
CA MET A 95 5.96 -48.21 -39.91
C MET A 95 4.96 -48.07 -41.06
N LEU A 96 5.45 -47.88 -42.29
CA LEU A 96 4.58 -47.80 -43.47
C LEU A 96 3.82 -49.11 -43.72
N LYS A 97 4.48 -50.27 -43.59
CA LYS A 97 3.85 -51.58 -43.77
C LYS A 97 2.74 -51.80 -42.75
N ASP A 98 2.97 -51.44 -41.49
CA ASP A 98 1.96 -51.55 -40.42
C ASP A 98 0.73 -50.68 -40.74
N THR A 99 0.96 -49.44 -41.20
CA THR A 99 -0.12 -48.55 -41.65
C THR A 99 -0.89 -49.13 -42.85
N LEU A 100 -0.20 -49.68 -43.86
CA LEU A 100 -0.83 -50.29 -45.03
C LEU A 100 -1.67 -51.53 -44.67
N LEU A 101 -1.19 -52.36 -43.74
CA LEU A 101 -1.95 -53.52 -43.25
C LEU A 101 -3.19 -53.09 -42.46
N ALA A 102 -3.07 -52.05 -41.63
CA ALA A 102 -4.20 -51.48 -40.91
C ALA A 102 -5.23 -50.85 -41.85
N ILE A 103 -4.78 -50.21 -42.95
CA ILE A 103 -5.68 -49.70 -43.99
C ILE A 103 -6.53 -50.84 -44.58
N GLN A 104 -5.89 -51.95 -44.99
CA GLN A 104 -6.57 -53.12 -45.55
C GLN A 104 -7.60 -53.74 -44.59
N GLN A 105 -7.44 -53.55 -43.27
CA GLN A 105 -8.34 -54.08 -42.24
C GLN A 105 -9.55 -53.17 -41.94
N MET A 106 -9.71 -52.03 -42.63
CA MET A 106 -10.86 -51.16 -42.42
C MET A 106 -12.19 -51.81 -42.85
N ASP A 107 -13.21 -51.68 -41.99
CA ASP A 107 -14.56 -52.26 -42.09
C ASP A 107 -15.45 -51.53 -43.13
N TYR A 108 -14.95 -51.31 -44.35
CA TYR A 108 -15.69 -50.75 -45.48
C TYR A 108 -14.96 -51.07 -46.81
N PRO A 109 -15.63 -51.49 -47.89
CA PRO A 109 -14.97 -51.76 -49.18
C PRO A 109 -14.23 -50.54 -49.73
N HIS A 110 -12.92 -50.68 -49.99
CA HIS A 110 -12.09 -49.60 -50.48
C HIS A 110 -10.93 -50.12 -51.35
N THR A 111 -10.34 -49.23 -52.15
CA THR A 111 -9.10 -49.52 -52.90
C THR A 111 -7.95 -48.76 -52.27
N THR A 112 -6.85 -49.45 -52.00
CA THR A 112 -5.68 -48.86 -51.33
C THR A 112 -4.59 -48.53 -52.33
N TYR A 113 -4.04 -47.32 -52.23
CA TYR A 113 -2.95 -46.81 -53.05
C TYR A 113 -1.75 -46.44 -52.18
N LEU A 114 -0.58 -47.00 -52.51
CA LEU A 114 0.71 -46.52 -52.02
C LEU A 114 1.32 -45.59 -53.06
N CYS A 115 1.49 -44.32 -52.71
CA CYS A 115 2.13 -43.32 -53.55
C CYS A 115 3.62 -43.23 -53.17
N ASP A 116 4.49 -43.90 -53.91
CA ASP A 116 5.90 -44.10 -53.59
C ASP A 116 6.82 -43.16 -54.42
N GLU A 117 7.50 -42.22 -53.75
CA GLU A 117 8.48 -41.31 -54.39
C GLU A 117 9.89 -41.90 -54.56
N ALA A 118 10.15 -43.09 -54.02
CA ALA A 118 11.41 -43.82 -54.11
C ALA A 118 11.41 -44.89 -55.21
N ASN A 119 10.23 -45.35 -55.63
CA ASN A 119 10.06 -46.52 -56.51
C ASN A 119 10.77 -47.76 -55.93
N ASP A 120 10.50 -48.04 -54.65
CA ASP A 120 11.22 -49.03 -53.85
C ASP A 120 10.75 -50.46 -54.18
N ILE A 121 11.70 -51.32 -54.56
CA ILE A 121 11.43 -52.70 -55.01
C ILE A 121 10.74 -53.52 -53.90
N GLU A 122 11.12 -53.32 -52.64
CA GLU A 122 10.54 -54.04 -51.51
C GLU A 122 9.08 -53.65 -51.30
N LEU A 123 8.75 -52.36 -51.47
CA LEU A 123 7.39 -51.85 -51.33
C LEU A 123 6.51 -52.24 -52.53
N ILE A 124 7.06 -52.34 -53.73
CA ILE A 124 6.36 -52.88 -54.91
C ILE A 124 5.90 -54.31 -54.64
N GLU A 125 6.82 -55.16 -54.18
CA GLU A 125 6.51 -56.58 -53.92
C GLU A 125 5.53 -56.72 -52.75
N PHE A 126 5.70 -55.93 -51.68
CA PHE A 126 4.74 -55.88 -50.58
C PHE A 126 3.33 -55.48 -51.06
N CYS A 127 3.23 -54.44 -51.89
CA CYS A 127 1.95 -54.00 -52.44
C CYS A 127 1.29 -55.08 -53.30
N ARG A 128 2.07 -55.78 -54.13
CA ARG A 128 1.59 -56.89 -54.97
C ARG A 128 1.02 -58.03 -54.12
N LEU A 129 1.69 -58.39 -53.03
CA LEU A 129 1.25 -59.47 -52.12
C LEU A 129 -0.04 -59.12 -51.38
N HIS A 130 -0.24 -57.84 -51.03
CA HIS A 130 -1.36 -57.37 -50.22
C HIS A 130 -2.47 -56.67 -51.04
N GLN A 131 -2.47 -56.82 -52.37
CA GLN A 131 -3.47 -56.23 -53.29
C GLN A 131 -3.60 -54.70 -53.13
N ILE A 132 -2.47 -54.03 -52.90
CA ILE A 132 -2.36 -52.57 -52.85
C ILE A 132 -1.87 -52.07 -54.20
N ILE A 133 -2.47 -50.99 -54.71
CA ILE A 133 -2.03 -50.37 -55.96
C ILE A 133 -0.81 -49.49 -55.67
N HIS A 134 0.34 -49.90 -56.18
CA HIS A 134 1.55 -49.08 -56.14
C HIS A 134 1.53 -48.03 -57.24
N VAL A 135 1.84 -46.78 -56.90
CA VAL A 135 1.92 -45.65 -57.83
C VAL A 135 3.22 -44.93 -57.59
N THR A 136 3.95 -44.62 -58.67
CA THR A 136 5.19 -43.84 -58.60
C THR A 136 5.25 -42.77 -59.68
N ARG A 137 6.22 -41.86 -59.57
CA ARG A 137 6.50 -40.78 -60.53
C ARG A 137 7.98 -40.40 -60.50
N ASP A 138 8.46 -39.81 -61.58
CA ASP A 138 9.86 -39.43 -61.81
C ASP A 138 10.21 -37.98 -61.40
N ASN A 139 9.24 -37.07 -61.40
CA ASN A 139 9.51 -35.63 -61.37
C ASN A 139 9.44 -34.93 -60.00
N ARG A 140 9.11 -35.65 -58.89
CA ARG A 140 9.06 -35.20 -57.47
C ARG A 140 8.56 -33.77 -57.18
N LYS A 141 7.84 -33.16 -58.12
CA LYS A 141 7.35 -31.78 -58.06
C LYS A 141 6.20 -31.68 -57.07
N ASP A 142 6.13 -30.60 -56.29
CA ASP A 142 5.03 -30.36 -55.34
C ASP A 142 4.88 -31.44 -54.24
N ALA A 143 5.95 -32.22 -53.98
CA ALA A 143 6.07 -33.18 -52.88
C ALA A 143 4.81 -34.05 -52.70
N LYS A 144 4.29 -34.15 -51.45
CA LYS A 144 3.10 -34.95 -51.09
C LYS A 144 1.88 -34.65 -51.97
N ALA A 145 1.56 -33.38 -52.20
CA ALA A 145 0.42 -32.99 -53.03
C ALA A 145 0.58 -33.46 -54.48
N GLY A 146 1.78 -33.32 -55.05
CA GLY A 146 2.09 -33.81 -56.40
C GLY A 146 1.99 -35.34 -56.52
N ASN A 147 2.45 -36.06 -55.48
CA ASN A 147 2.39 -37.52 -55.42
C ASN A 147 0.94 -38.03 -55.36
N ILE A 148 0.11 -37.43 -54.50
CA ILE A 148 -1.32 -37.74 -54.41
C ILE A 148 -2.03 -37.40 -55.73
N ASN A 149 -1.76 -36.24 -56.32
CA ASN A 149 -2.34 -35.86 -57.61
C ASN A 149 -1.98 -36.82 -58.75
N ASN A 150 -0.82 -37.49 -58.69
CA ASN A 150 -0.46 -38.53 -59.65
C ASN A 150 -1.35 -39.77 -59.48
N ALA A 151 -1.52 -40.27 -58.25
CA ALA A 151 -2.42 -41.38 -57.95
C ALA A 151 -3.88 -41.06 -58.28
N LEU A 152 -4.31 -39.81 -58.05
CA LEU A 152 -5.63 -39.32 -58.41
C LEU A 152 -5.94 -39.37 -59.92
N ARG A 153 -4.97 -39.63 -60.82
CA ARG A 153 -5.27 -39.80 -62.26
C ARG A 153 -5.83 -41.18 -62.60
N GLN A 154 -5.55 -42.18 -61.78
CA GLN A 154 -5.96 -43.57 -61.99
C GLN A 154 -7.02 -44.04 -60.99
N ALA A 155 -7.11 -43.37 -59.84
CA ALA A 155 -8.16 -43.52 -58.84
C ALA A 155 -9.55 -43.18 -59.39
N LYS A 156 -10.57 -43.95 -58.99
CA LYS A 156 -11.96 -43.83 -59.48
C LYS A 156 -13.01 -43.71 -58.37
N GLY A 157 -12.61 -43.78 -57.11
CA GLY A 157 -13.48 -43.65 -55.96
C GLY A 157 -14.13 -42.28 -55.89
N GLU A 158 -15.40 -42.25 -55.48
CA GLU A 158 -16.15 -41.01 -55.24
C GLU A 158 -15.61 -40.24 -54.02
N ILE A 159 -15.01 -40.97 -53.08
CA ILE A 159 -14.40 -40.45 -51.86
C ILE A 159 -12.92 -40.85 -51.82
N CYS A 160 -12.08 -39.91 -51.38
CA CYS A 160 -10.64 -40.08 -51.23
C CYS A 160 -10.24 -39.86 -49.78
N LEU A 161 -9.69 -40.87 -49.11
CA LEU A 161 -9.06 -40.73 -47.79
C LEU A 161 -7.54 -40.60 -47.97
N ILE A 162 -6.95 -39.54 -47.41
CA ILE A 162 -5.51 -39.32 -47.39
C ILE A 162 -5.00 -39.55 -45.96
N LEU A 163 -4.12 -40.55 -45.80
CA LEU A 163 -3.45 -40.89 -44.55
C LEU A 163 -1.94 -40.67 -44.69
N ASP A 164 -1.33 -40.08 -43.67
CA ASP A 164 0.12 -40.05 -43.58
C ASP A 164 0.67 -41.46 -43.29
N PRO A 165 1.91 -41.78 -43.72
CA PRO A 165 2.48 -43.12 -43.57
C PRO A 165 2.67 -43.57 -42.12
N ASP A 166 2.67 -42.65 -41.17
CA ASP A 166 2.80 -42.89 -39.75
C ASP A 166 1.45 -42.94 -39.01
N HIS A 167 0.32 -42.78 -39.70
CA HIS A 167 -1.01 -42.77 -39.09
C HIS A 167 -1.75 -44.08 -39.30
N ILE A 168 -1.82 -44.89 -38.24
CA ILE A 168 -2.47 -46.20 -38.25
C ILE A 168 -3.98 -46.02 -38.04
N PRO A 169 -4.85 -46.34 -39.03
CA PRO A 169 -6.29 -46.20 -38.88
C PRO A 169 -6.91 -47.32 -38.01
N HIS A 170 -8.00 -47.01 -37.32
CA HIS A 170 -8.85 -47.99 -36.65
C HIS A 170 -9.77 -48.69 -37.67
N ASN A 171 -10.11 -49.95 -37.43
CA ASN A 171 -10.95 -50.74 -38.35
C ASN A 171 -12.28 -50.03 -38.69
N ASN A 172 -12.89 -49.32 -37.75
CA ASN A 172 -14.16 -48.64 -37.96
C ASN A 172 -14.06 -47.25 -38.63
N PHE A 173 -12.89 -46.80 -39.09
CA PHE A 173 -12.66 -45.44 -39.62
C PHE A 173 -13.70 -45.03 -40.67
N LEU A 174 -13.78 -45.77 -41.79
CA LEU A 174 -14.65 -45.40 -42.91
C LEU A 174 -16.14 -45.51 -42.54
N LYS A 175 -16.52 -46.51 -41.74
CA LYS A 175 -17.88 -46.67 -41.21
C LYS A 175 -18.35 -45.48 -40.37
N GLU A 176 -17.41 -44.74 -39.77
CA GLU A 176 -17.71 -43.53 -39.00
C GLU A 176 -17.82 -42.28 -39.88
N ILE A 177 -17.14 -42.24 -41.04
CA ILE A 177 -17.00 -41.02 -41.86
C ILE A 177 -17.89 -41.00 -43.10
N ILE A 178 -18.04 -42.10 -43.81
CA ILE A 178 -18.83 -42.17 -45.05
C ILE A 178 -20.26 -41.61 -44.92
N PRO A 179 -21.00 -41.81 -43.81
CA PRO A 179 -22.36 -41.29 -43.69
C PRO A 179 -22.49 -39.76 -43.84
N TYR A 180 -21.42 -39.00 -43.59
CA TYR A 180 -21.44 -37.54 -43.76
C TYR A 180 -21.46 -37.11 -45.23
N PHE A 181 -20.93 -37.92 -46.15
CA PHE A 181 -20.94 -37.59 -47.59
C PHE A 181 -22.28 -37.85 -48.28
N ASN A 182 -23.33 -38.21 -47.54
CA ASN A 182 -24.69 -38.23 -48.10
C ASN A 182 -25.19 -36.83 -48.45
N ASP A 183 -24.65 -35.78 -47.81
CA ASP A 183 -24.86 -34.40 -48.26
C ASP A 183 -23.93 -34.11 -49.45
N PRO A 184 -24.47 -33.87 -50.65
CA PRO A 184 -23.68 -33.63 -51.86
C PRO A 184 -22.84 -32.35 -51.78
N GLU A 185 -23.15 -31.41 -50.89
CA GLU A 185 -22.40 -30.16 -50.73
C GLU A 185 -21.16 -30.31 -49.85
N ILE A 186 -21.02 -31.43 -49.12
CA ILE A 186 -19.82 -31.71 -48.32
C ILE A 186 -18.66 -32.08 -49.26
N GLY A 187 -17.67 -31.19 -49.30
CA GLY A 187 -16.43 -31.39 -50.05
C GLY A 187 -15.36 -32.13 -49.26
N PHE A 188 -15.33 -32.02 -47.92
CA PHE A 188 -14.41 -32.79 -47.09
C PHE A 188 -14.89 -32.98 -45.65
N VAL A 189 -14.39 -34.04 -45.03
CA VAL A 189 -14.57 -34.36 -43.60
C VAL A 189 -13.19 -34.49 -42.97
N GLN A 190 -13.00 -33.82 -41.84
CA GLN A 190 -11.78 -33.89 -41.04
C GLN A 190 -12.04 -34.62 -39.72
N THR A 191 -11.11 -35.46 -39.29
CA THR A 191 -11.16 -36.15 -38.00
C THR A 191 -10.07 -35.65 -37.05
N VAL A 192 -10.11 -36.09 -35.80
CA VAL A 192 -9.08 -35.77 -34.79
C VAL A 192 -7.74 -36.33 -35.24
N GLN A 193 -6.67 -35.57 -35.02
CA GLN A 193 -5.30 -36.10 -35.04
C GLN A 193 -4.88 -36.46 -33.62
N SER A 194 -4.60 -37.74 -33.39
CA SER A 194 -4.15 -38.31 -32.10
C SER A 194 -2.79 -38.99 -32.26
N TYR A 195 -2.07 -39.17 -31.15
CA TYR A 195 -0.70 -39.69 -31.16
C TYR A 195 -0.51 -40.82 -30.14
N TYR A 196 0.23 -41.87 -30.51
CA TYR A 196 0.48 -43.02 -29.64
C TYR A 196 1.82 -42.94 -28.88
N ASN A 197 2.77 -42.10 -29.31
CA ASN A 197 4.11 -42.00 -28.73
C ASN A 197 4.28 -40.92 -27.63
N LEU A 198 3.19 -40.52 -26.97
CA LEU A 198 3.21 -39.45 -25.96
C LEU A 198 4.14 -39.73 -24.76
N ASN A 199 4.43 -41.00 -24.49
CA ASN A 199 5.28 -41.41 -23.37
C ASN A 199 6.75 -41.62 -23.79
N GLU A 200 7.08 -41.47 -25.07
CA GLU A 200 8.44 -41.63 -25.61
C GLU A 200 9.37 -40.53 -25.08
N SER A 201 8.93 -39.27 -25.15
CA SER A 201 9.70 -38.13 -24.67
C SER A 201 8.82 -37.01 -24.12
N LEU A 202 9.43 -36.08 -23.37
CA LEU A 202 8.76 -34.87 -22.90
C LEU A 202 8.40 -33.95 -24.07
N VAL A 203 9.21 -33.94 -25.13
CA VAL A 203 8.92 -33.17 -26.36
C VAL A 203 7.68 -33.72 -27.04
N ALA A 204 7.54 -35.04 -27.19
CA ALA A 204 6.36 -35.67 -27.79
C ALA A 204 5.09 -35.33 -27.00
N ARG A 205 5.15 -35.46 -25.67
CA ARG A 205 4.05 -35.07 -24.78
C ARG A 205 3.71 -33.58 -24.90
N ALA A 206 4.70 -32.70 -24.82
CA ALA A 206 4.50 -31.25 -24.88
C ALA A 206 3.95 -30.80 -26.25
N ALA A 207 4.44 -31.37 -27.34
CA ALA A 207 3.96 -31.11 -28.69
C ALA A 207 2.47 -31.50 -28.83
N ALA A 208 2.08 -32.65 -28.28
CA ALA A 208 0.67 -33.07 -28.26
C ALA A 208 -0.20 -32.15 -27.40
N GLU A 209 0.26 -31.77 -26.19
CA GLU A 209 -0.44 -30.87 -25.28
C GLU A 209 -0.84 -29.53 -25.93
N GLN A 210 0.00 -28.97 -26.81
CA GLN A 210 -0.31 -27.76 -27.57
C GLN A 210 -1.52 -27.92 -28.51
N THR A 211 -1.77 -29.14 -29.01
CA THR A 211 -2.78 -29.42 -30.02
C THR A 211 -4.14 -29.80 -29.44
N PHE A 212 -4.21 -30.26 -28.18
CA PHE A 212 -5.45 -30.78 -27.56
C PHE A 212 -6.62 -29.79 -27.61
N HIS A 213 -6.36 -28.50 -27.39
CA HIS A 213 -7.40 -27.47 -27.48
C HIS A 213 -7.84 -27.21 -28.92
N PHE A 214 -6.89 -27.27 -29.87
CA PHE A 214 -7.17 -27.05 -31.28
C PHE A 214 -8.02 -28.20 -31.84
N TYR A 215 -7.56 -29.46 -31.71
CA TYR A 215 -8.28 -30.64 -32.17
C TYR A 215 -9.51 -31.02 -31.32
N GLY A 216 -9.62 -30.53 -30.08
CA GLY A 216 -10.83 -30.71 -29.29
C GLY A 216 -11.86 -29.60 -29.57
N PRO A 217 -12.05 -28.68 -28.61
CA PRO A 217 -13.14 -27.71 -28.64
C PRO A 217 -13.06 -26.70 -29.80
N VAL A 218 -11.88 -26.28 -30.27
CA VAL A 218 -11.79 -25.25 -31.32
C VAL A 218 -12.31 -25.77 -32.67
N MET A 219 -11.85 -26.94 -33.12
CA MET A 219 -12.33 -27.55 -34.37
C MET A 219 -13.82 -27.91 -34.34
N MET A 220 -14.35 -28.27 -33.17
CA MET A 220 -15.80 -28.42 -32.95
C MET A 220 -16.57 -27.10 -33.18
N CYS A 221 -16.02 -25.97 -32.74
CA CYS A 221 -16.63 -24.66 -32.96
C CYS A 221 -16.51 -24.23 -34.43
N MET A 222 -15.36 -24.51 -35.07
CA MET A 222 -15.15 -24.26 -36.50
C MET A 222 -16.13 -25.05 -37.37
N ASN A 223 -16.51 -26.26 -36.95
CA ASN A 223 -17.59 -27.03 -37.58
C ASN A 223 -18.94 -26.28 -37.55
N SER A 224 -19.32 -25.71 -36.41
CA SER A 224 -20.53 -24.90 -36.30
C SER A 224 -20.53 -23.68 -37.22
N TYR A 225 -19.35 -23.20 -37.61
CA TYR A 225 -19.16 -21.99 -38.41
C TYR A 225 -18.89 -22.25 -39.89
N GLY A 226 -18.74 -23.52 -40.31
CA GLY A 226 -18.41 -23.87 -41.68
C GLY A 226 -16.98 -23.47 -42.07
N THR A 227 -16.06 -23.48 -41.10
CA THR A 227 -14.65 -23.05 -41.26
C THR A 227 -13.67 -24.16 -40.89
N VAL A 228 -14.08 -25.43 -40.91
CA VAL A 228 -13.20 -26.57 -40.54
C VAL A 228 -11.94 -26.53 -41.41
N ASN A 229 -10.78 -26.70 -40.80
CA ASN A 229 -9.52 -26.74 -41.53
C ASN A 229 -9.13 -28.20 -41.85
N ALA A 230 -8.52 -28.44 -43.01
CA ALA A 230 -7.91 -29.74 -43.28
C ALA A 230 -6.49 -29.76 -42.68
N ILE A 231 -6.13 -30.83 -41.99
CA ILE A 231 -4.93 -30.89 -41.13
C ILE A 231 -4.05 -32.11 -41.47
N GLY A 232 -3.40 -32.12 -42.64
CA GLY A 232 -2.30 -33.06 -42.95
C GLY A 232 -2.68 -34.52 -43.16
N ALA A 233 -3.17 -35.14 -42.11
CA ALA A 233 -3.53 -36.54 -41.99
C ALA A 233 -5.03 -36.69 -41.80
N ASN A 234 -5.53 -37.89 -42.12
CA ASN A 234 -6.91 -38.31 -41.86
C ASN A 234 -7.92 -37.36 -42.51
N CYS A 235 -7.55 -36.84 -43.69
CA CYS A 235 -8.38 -35.92 -44.46
C CYS A 235 -9.17 -36.72 -45.47
N ILE A 236 -10.50 -36.66 -45.40
CA ILE A 236 -11.39 -37.34 -46.35
C ILE A 236 -12.00 -36.29 -47.26
N PHE A 237 -11.84 -36.45 -48.57
CA PHE A 237 -12.33 -35.53 -49.58
C PHE A 237 -13.33 -36.21 -50.51
N ARG A 238 -14.33 -35.45 -50.96
CA ARG A 238 -15.14 -35.82 -52.11
C ARG A 238 -14.31 -35.61 -53.37
N ARG A 239 -14.29 -36.59 -54.26
CA ARG A 239 -13.46 -36.56 -55.45
C ARG A 239 -13.78 -35.39 -56.38
N SER A 240 -15.06 -35.18 -56.66
CA SER A 240 -15.53 -34.05 -57.48
C SER A 240 -15.18 -32.69 -56.88
N ALA A 241 -15.04 -32.60 -55.55
CA ALA A 241 -14.60 -31.39 -54.88
C ALA A 241 -13.12 -31.10 -55.15
N LEU A 242 -12.23 -32.10 -54.99
CA LEU A 242 -10.81 -31.96 -55.35
C LEU A 242 -10.63 -31.61 -56.83
N ASP A 243 -11.36 -32.26 -57.73
CA ASP A 243 -11.27 -31.98 -59.16
C ASP A 243 -11.65 -30.54 -59.51
N SER A 244 -12.65 -29.98 -58.80
CA SER A 244 -13.10 -28.60 -59.02
C SER A 244 -12.04 -27.51 -58.74
N ILE A 245 -10.98 -27.87 -58.03
CA ILE A 245 -9.84 -26.99 -57.71
C ILE A 245 -8.52 -27.45 -58.35
N GLY A 246 -8.56 -28.47 -59.21
CA GLY A 246 -7.39 -29.02 -59.91
C GLY A 246 -6.59 -30.06 -59.13
N GLY A 247 -7.21 -30.71 -58.13
CA GLY A 247 -6.57 -31.71 -57.25
C GLY A 247 -6.14 -31.14 -55.89
N HIS A 248 -5.31 -31.89 -55.18
CA HIS A 248 -4.71 -31.47 -53.91
C HIS A 248 -3.73 -30.31 -54.14
N ALA A 249 -3.88 -29.21 -53.41
CA ALA A 249 -3.16 -27.96 -53.69
C ALA A 249 -1.70 -28.02 -53.22
N ALA A 250 -0.74 -27.60 -54.06
CA ALA A 250 0.67 -27.58 -53.71
C ALA A 250 1.03 -26.53 -52.63
N GLY A 251 2.02 -26.81 -51.78
CA GLY A 251 2.57 -25.89 -50.78
C GLY A 251 3.24 -26.60 -49.60
N LEU A 252 3.79 -25.84 -48.65
CA LEU A 252 4.27 -26.38 -47.37
C LEU A 252 3.15 -26.66 -46.35
N SER A 253 1.97 -26.07 -46.60
CA SER A 253 0.71 -26.27 -45.86
C SER A 253 -0.39 -26.61 -46.85
N GLU A 254 -0.14 -27.64 -47.66
CA GLU A 254 -0.99 -28.13 -48.74
C GLU A 254 -2.44 -28.36 -48.31
N ASP A 255 -2.67 -28.87 -47.11
CA ASP A 255 -4.03 -29.26 -46.68
C ASP A 255 -4.89 -28.05 -46.37
N MET A 256 -4.34 -27.08 -45.63
CA MET A 256 -4.98 -25.79 -45.42
C MET A 256 -5.20 -25.05 -46.74
N HIS A 257 -4.25 -25.15 -47.68
CA HIS A 257 -4.39 -24.58 -49.02
C HIS A 257 -5.57 -25.21 -49.78
N THR A 258 -5.69 -26.54 -49.74
CA THR A 258 -6.80 -27.30 -50.33
C THR A 258 -8.13 -26.90 -49.70
N ALA A 259 -8.24 -26.92 -48.36
CA ALA A 259 -9.44 -26.52 -47.64
C ALA A 259 -9.90 -25.11 -48.03
N MET A 260 -8.95 -24.15 -48.08
CA MET A 260 -9.24 -22.75 -48.43
C MET A 260 -9.78 -22.63 -49.86
N LYS A 261 -9.22 -23.38 -50.82
CA LYS A 261 -9.70 -23.41 -52.21
C LYS A 261 -11.07 -24.05 -52.33
N LEU A 262 -11.34 -25.13 -51.59
CA LEU A 262 -12.64 -25.81 -51.57
C LEU A 262 -13.73 -24.88 -51.00
N HIS A 263 -13.46 -24.23 -49.87
CA HIS A 263 -14.36 -23.23 -49.29
C HIS A 263 -14.60 -22.05 -50.23
N ALA A 264 -13.56 -21.55 -50.92
CA ALA A 264 -13.70 -20.49 -51.93
C ALA A 264 -14.50 -20.92 -53.18
N LYS A 265 -14.72 -22.22 -53.38
CA LYS A 265 -15.62 -22.79 -54.40
C LYS A 265 -17.03 -23.08 -53.88
N GLY A 266 -17.30 -22.83 -52.60
CA GLY A 266 -18.61 -23.04 -51.97
C GLY A 266 -18.80 -24.43 -51.33
N TRP A 267 -17.79 -25.31 -51.35
CA TRP A 267 -17.90 -26.62 -50.70
C TRP A 267 -17.99 -26.49 -49.18
N LYS A 268 -18.80 -27.35 -48.55
CA LYS A 268 -18.94 -27.44 -47.10
C LYS A 268 -17.95 -28.44 -46.50
N SER A 269 -17.68 -28.29 -45.22
CA SER A 269 -16.74 -29.12 -44.46
C SER A 269 -17.33 -29.56 -43.13
N ILE A 270 -17.04 -30.79 -42.70
CA ILE A 270 -17.46 -31.32 -41.39
C ILE A 270 -16.25 -31.74 -40.56
N TYR A 271 -16.31 -31.51 -39.25
CA TYR A 271 -15.35 -32.03 -38.28
C TYR A 271 -15.95 -33.15 -37.44
N VAL A 272 -15.34 -34.34 -37.46
CA VAL A 272 -15.76 -35.47 -36.63
C VAL A 272 -14.82 -35.58 -35.42
N PRO A 273 -15.28 -35.26 -34.19
CA PRO A 273 -14.43 -35.28 -33.01
C PRO A 273 -14.22 -36.70 -32.45
N LYS A 274 -13.65 -37.57 -33.27
CA LYS A 274 -13.23 -38.94 -32.91
C LYS A 274 -11.79 -39.15 -33.37
N ALA A 275 -10.98 -39.71 -32.48
CA ALA A 275 -9.70 -40.32 -32.82
C ALA A 275 -9.98 -41.62 -33.58
N LEU A 276 -9.81 -41.59 -34.89
CA LEU A 276 -10.02 -42.76 -35.77
C LEU A 276 -8.71 -43.33 -36.29
N SER A 277 -7.60 -42.69 -35.97
CA SER A 277 -6.25 -43.06 -36.40
C SER A 277 -5.23 -42.41 -35.47
N GLU A 278 -4.13 -43.09 -35.21
CA GLU A 278 -3.08 -42.61 -34.30
C GLU A 278 -1.75 -42.50 -35.04
N GLY A 279 -1.09 -41.35 -34.90
CA GLY A 279 0.19 -41.05 -35.53
C GLY A 279 1.34 -40.81 -34.55
N LEU A 280 2.45 -40.27 -35.06
CA LEU A 280 3.63 -39.94 -34.26
C LEU A 280 3.79 -38.42 -34.06
N ALA A 281 3.88 -38.00 -32.79
CA ALA A 281 4.35 -36.68 -32.42
C ALA A 281 5.89 -36.62 -32.53
N PRO A 282 6.50 -35.45 -32.76
CA PRO A 282 7.96 -35.34 -32.80
C PRO A 282 8.58 -35.68 -31.44
N ALA A 283 9.48 -36.67 -31.42
CA ALA A 283 10.15 -37.15 -30.21
C ALA A 283 11.32 -36.27 -29.74
N THR A 284 11.97 -35.53 -30.65
CA THR A 284 13.13 -34.68 -30.33
C THR A 284 12.85 -33.20 -30.60
N LEU A 285 13.55 -32.31 -29.88
CA LEU A 285 13.41 -30.86 -30.04
C LEU A 285 13.75 -30.41 -31.48
N THR A 286 14.77 -31.02 -32.09
CA THR A 286 15.16 -30.80 -33.49
C THR A 286 14.01 -31.10 -34.46
N SER A 287 13.39 -32.28 -34.33
CA SER A 287 12.28 -32.69 -35.20
C SER A 287 11.05 -31.80 -35.00
N TYR A 288 10.76 -31.41 -33.76
CA TYR A 288 9.68 -30.48 -33.45
C TYR A 288 9.92 -29.09 -34.05
N PHE A 289 11.11 -28.50 -33.90
CA PHE A 289 11.41 -27.19 -34.49
C PHE A 289 11.39 -27.20 -36.02
N LYS A 290 11.85 -28.27 -36.68
CA LYS A 290 11.70 -28.42 -38.14
C LYS A 290 10.23 -28.40 -38.56
N GLN A 291 9.38 -29.12 -37.82
CA GLN A 291 7.94 -29.15 -38.07
C GLN A 291 7.30 -27.77 -37.85
N GLN A 292 7.61 -27.10 -36.74
CA GLN A 292 7.10 -25.76 -36.44
C GLN A 292 7.54 -24.71 -37.46
N LEU A 293 8.79 -24.78 -37.94
CA LEU A 293 9.29 -23.90 -39.00
C LEU A 293 8.53 -24.11 -40.32
N LYS A 294 8.28 -25.38 -40.69
CA LYS A 294 7.48 -25.73 -41.87
C LYS A 294 6.07 -25.15 -41.76
N TRP A 295 5.40 -25.35 -40.63
CA TRP A 295 4.04 -24.86 -40.41
C TRP A 295 3.97 -23.32 -40.37
N SER A 296 4.90 -22.68 -39.66
CA SER A 296 4.99 -21.21 -39.62
C SER A 296 5.20 -20.62 -41.01
N ARG A 297 6.22 -21.09 -41.74
CA ARG A 297 6.51 -20.63 -43.11
C ARG A 297 5.34 -20.87 -44.06
N GLY A 298 4.75 -22.07 -44.02
CA GLY A 298 3.71 -22.48 -44.95
C GLY A 298 2.40 -21.73 -44.76
N THR A 299 1.94 -21.57 -43.52
CA THR A 299 0.69 -20.85 -43.24
C THR A 299 0.83 -19.35 -43.48
N LEU A 300 1.97 -18.75 -43.12
CA LEU A 300 2.25 -17.33 -43.43
C LEU A 300 2.38 -17.10 -44.95
N GLU A 301 2.94 -18.05 -45.71
CA GLU A 301 2.92 -17.96 -47.18
C GLU A 301 1.50 -17.90 -47.70
N LEU A 302 0.61 -18.75 -47.20
CA LEU A 302 -0.79 -18.77 -47.63
C LEU A 302 -1.49 -17.46 -47.30
N LEU A 303 -1.20 -16.84 -46.16
CA LEU A 303 -1.75 -15.54 -45.77
C LEU A 303 -1.38 -14.43 -46.75
N VAL A 304 -0.14 -14.41 -47.26
CA VAL A 304 0.33 -13.32 -48.14
C VAL A 304 0.17 -13.61 -49.64
N SER A 305 0.09 -14.88 -50.04
CA SER A 305 0.10 -15.28 -51.46
C SER A 305 -1.23 -15.82 -51.99
N THR A 306 -1.97 -16.56 -51.17
CA THR A 306 -3.20 -17.29 -51.56
C THR A 306 -4.44 -16.58 -51.04
N PHE A 307 -4.48 -16.25 -49.75
CA PHE A 307 -5.63 -15.64 -49.09
C PHE A 307 -6.10 -14.35 -49.78
N PRO A 308 -5.23 -13.39 -50.18
CA PRO A 308 -5.68 -12.16 -50.84
C PRO A 308 -6.38 -12.41 -52.19
N LYS A 309 -6.03 -13.52 -52.87
CA LYS A 309 -6.65 -13.91 -54.15
C LYS A 309 -8.02 -14.58 -53.97
N LEU A 310 -8.24 -15.20 -52.81
CA LEU A 310 -9.46 -15.96 -52.52
C LEU A 310 -10.43 -15.22 -51.61
N ILE A 311 -10.01 -14.14 -50.94
CA ILE A 311 -10.78 -13.46 -49.89
C ILE A 311 -12.21 -13.12 -50.33
N ASN A 312 -12.41 -12.59 -51.55
CA ASN A 312 -13.72 -12.18 -52.05
C ASN A 312 -14.69 -13.35 -52.33
N LYS A 313 -14.19 -14.59 -52.35
CA LYS A 313 -14.99 -15.81 -52.59
C LYS A 313 -15.32 -16.56 -51.30
N LEU A 314 -14.81 -16.10 -50.16
CA LEU A 314 -15.02 -16.70 -48.85
C LEU A 314 -16.16 -15.99 -48.10
N SER A 315 -16.89 -16.72 -47.26
CA SER A 315 -17.83 -16.12 -46.30
C SER A 315 -17.09 -15.23 -45.30
N TRP A 316 -17.78 -14.29 -44.66
CA TRP A 316 -17.12 -13.39 -43.68
C TRP A 316 -16.43 -14.15 -42.53
N ARG A 317 -17.00 -15.28 -42.08
CA ARG A 317 -16.39 -16.14 -41.05
C ARG A 317 -15.14 -16.84 -41.56
N GLN A 318 -15.17 -17.31 -42.80
CA GLN A 318 -14.00 -17.91 -43.45
C GLN A 318 -12.90 -16.85 -43.68
N LYS A 319 -13.26 -15.62 -44.08
CA LYS A 319 -12.32 -14.48 -44.18
C LYS A 319 -11.64 -14.23 -42.83
N LEU A 320 -12.42 -14.14 -41.76
CA LEU A 320 -11.91 -13.94 -40.40
C LEU A 320 -10.97 -15.09 -39.98
N HIS A 321 -11.40 -16.34 -40.19
CA HIS A 321 -10.64 -17.52 -39.80
C HIS A 321 -9.32 -17.66 -40.56
N TYR A 322 -9.36 -17.65 -41.89
CA TYR A 322 -8.16 -17.78 -42.73
C TYR A 322 -7.22 -16.56 -42.63
N GLY A 323 -7.75 -15.38 -42.29
CA GLY A 323 -6.95 -14.18 -42.03
C GLY A 323 -6.25 -14.19 -40.67
N ILE A 324 -6.88 -14.75 -39.63
CA ILE A 324 -6.35 -14.73 -38.25
C ILE A 324 -5.49 -15.97 -37.93
N LEU A 325 -5.86 -17.16 -38.41
CA LEU A 325 -5.18 -18.41 -38.03
C LEU A 325 -3.66 -18.35 -38.26
N PRO A 326 -3.13 -17.85 -39.40
CA PRO A 326 -1.68 -17.75 -39.61
C PRO A 326 -0.99 -16.76 -38.66
N LEU A 327 -1.71 -15.76 -38.14
CA LEU A 327 -1.16 -14.78 -37.20
C LEU A 327 -0.73 -15.41 -35.87
N HIS A 328 -1.17 -16.64 -35.57
CA HIS A 328 -0.65 -17.42 -34.45
C HIS A 328 0.88 -17.48 -34.43
N TYR A 329 1.53 -17.58 -35.59
CA TYR A 329 2.99 -17.64 -35.69
C TYR A 329 3.68 -16.29 -35.46
N LEU A 330 2.93 -15.19 -35.33
CA LEU A 330 3.47 -13.91 -34.85
C LEU A 330 3.69 -13.90 -33.34
N THR A 331 3.23 -14.91 -32.60
CA THR A 331 3.55 -15.10 -31.16
C THR A 331 5.06 -15.09 -30.89
N GLY A 332 5.91 -15.41 -31.87
CA GLY A 332 7.36 -15.23 -31.74
C GLY A 332 7.79 -13.80 -31.39
N PHE A 333 7.13 -12.77 -31.94
CA PHE A 333 7.39 -11.37 -31.58
C PHE A 333 6.89 -11.04 -30.17
N ILE A 334 5.77 -11.63 -29.79
CA ILE A 334 5.15 -11.41 -28.47
C ILE A 334 6.04 -11.96 -27.37
N PHE A 335 6.58 -13.17 -27.55
CA PHE A 335 7.56 -13.74 -26.64
C PHE A 335 8.89 -12.97 -26.66
N LEU A 336 9.33 -12.49 -27.82
CA LEU A 336 10.50 -11.62 -27.88
C LEU A 336 10.29 -10.33 -27.05
N PHE A 337 9.13 -9.69 -27.15
CA PHE A 337 8.82 -8.52 -26.33
C PHE A 337 8.68 -8.86 -24.86
N SER A 338 8.05 -9.98 -24.50
CA SER A 338 7.97 -10.42 -23.10
C SER A 338 9.35 -10.67 -22.48
N ILE A 339 10.32 -11.08 -23.30
CA ILE A 339 11.73 -11.24 -22.94
C ILE A 339 12.42 -9.87 -22.82
N LEU A 340 12.28 -9.01 -23.83
CA LEU A 340 13.02 -7.74 -23.93
C LEU A 340 12.56 -6.70 -22.92
N ILE A 341 11.26 -6.62 -22.60
CA ILE A 341 10.72 -5.62 -21.67
C ILE A 341 11.45 -5.65 -20.31
N PRO A 342 11.49 -6.77 -19.56
CA PRO A 342 12.16 -6.80 -18.27
C PRO A 342 13.68 -6.62 -18.39
N ILE A 343 14.31 -7.13 -19.46
CA ILE A 343 15.75 -6.95 -19.70
C ILE A 343 16.10 -5.47 -19.87
N ILE A 344 15.41 -4.78 -20.78
CA ILE A 344 15.66 -3.36 -21.07
C ILE A 344 15.27 -2.51 -19.85
N ALA A 345 14.16 -2.82 -19.18
CA ALA A 345 13.73 -2.15 -17.95
C ALA A 345 14.83 -2.20 -16.88
N LEU A 346 15.41 -3.37 -16.63
CA LEU A 346 16.47 -3.56 -15.63
C LEU A 346 17.79 -2.87 -16.03
N PHE A 347 18.21 -2.95 -17.30
CA PHE A 347 19.42 -2.27 -17.75
C PHE A 347 19.31 -0.75 -17.74
N THR A 348 18.11 -0.22 -17.94
CA THR A 348 17.87 1.23 -17.98
C THR A 348 17.35 1.81 -16.67
N SER A 349 17.02 0.96 -15.68
CA SER A 349 16.30 1.36 -14.46
C SER A 349 15.01 2.15 -14.75
N THR A 350 14.28 1.74 -15.78
CA THR A 350 12.99 2.35 -16.18
C THR A 350 11.88 1.31 -16.24
N THR A 351 10.62 1.73 -16.14
CA THR A 351 9.47 0.82 -16.25
C THR A 351 8.60 1.18 -17.45
N PRO A 352 7.84 0.22 -18.03
CA PRO A 352 6.85 0.55 -19.06
C PRO A 352 5.71 1.41 -18.52
N TRP A 353 5.36 1.22 -17.25
CA TRP A 353 4.16 1.75 -16.62
C TRP A 353 4.48 2.15 -15.16
N LYS A 354 3.88 3.24 -14.69
CA LYS A 354 3.97 3.76 -13.32
C LYS A 354 2.58 3.81 -12.71
N GLY A 355 2.42 3.22 -11.52
CA GLY A 355 1.17 3.24 -10.78
C GLY A 355 1.16 2.21 -9.66
N ASN A 356 0.07 2.17 -8.89
CA ASN A 356 -0.02 1.29 -7.72
C ASN A 356 -0.14 -0.19 -8.14
N VAL A 357 0.85 -1.00 -7.75
CA VAL A 357 0.95 -2.44 -8.10
C VAL A 357 -0.21 -3.25 -7.49
N ILE A 358 -0.73 -2.84 -6.34
CA ILE A 358 -1.89 -3.49 -5.69
C ILE A 358 -3.14 -3.28 -6.55
N ASN A 359 -3.37 -2.04 -7.01
CA ASN A 359 -4.50 -1.72 -7.89
C ASN A 359 -4.39 -2.46 -9.24
N TYR A 360 -3.19 -2.54 -9.81
CA TYR A 360 -2.92 -3.35 -11.00
C TYR A 360 -3.34 -4.81 -10.77
N GLY A 361 -2.95 -5.39 -9.64
CA GLY A 361 -3.32 -6.75 -9.25
C GLY A 361 -4.83 -6.94 -9.10
N LEU A 362 -5.51 -6.01 -8.41
CA LEU A 362 -6.96 -6.05 -8.19
C LEU A 362 -7.76 -5.99 -9.51
N ILE A 363 -7.33 -5.16 -10.46
CA ILE A 363 -8.02 -4.98 -11.75
C ILE A 363 -7.69 -6.12 -12.73
N LEU A 364 -6.46 -6.66 -12.69
CA LEU A 364 -6.05 -7.78 -13.55
C LEU A 364 -6.62 -9.13 -13.08
N LEU A 365 -6.86 -9.32 -11.79
CA LEU A 365 -7.27 -10.60 -11.21
C LEU A 365 -8.55 -11.18 -11.85
N PRO A 366 -9.65 -10.44 -12.06
CA PRO A 366 -10.83 -10.93 -12.77
C PRO A 366 -10.55 -11.41 -14.20
N VAL A 367 -9.61 -10.77 -14.91
CA VAL A 367 -9.19 -11.18 -16.26
C VAL A 367 -8.50 -12.54 -16.20
N LEU A 368 -7.51 -12.72 -15.32
CA LEU A 368 -6.76 -13.97 -15.17
C LEU A 368 -7.67 -15.14 -14.77
N VAL A 369 -8.56 -14.91 -13.82
CA VAL A 369 -9.53 -15.90 -13.34
C VAL A 369 -10.51 -16.28 -14.46
N SER A 370 -10.96 -15.32 -15.26
CA SER A 370 -11.83 -15.59 -16.42
C SER A 370 -11.12 -16.44 -17.49
N ILE A 371 -9.85 -16.12 -17.80
CA ILE A 371 -9.03 -16.89 -18.74
C ILE A 371 -8.91 -18.35 -18.27
N LEU A 372 -8.52 -18.56 -17.02
CA LEU A 372 -8.36 -19.90 -16.44
C LEU A 372 -9.70 -20.64 -16.33
N GLY A 373 -10.75 -19.94 -15.87
CA GLY A 373 -12.09 -20.48 -15.73
C GLY A 373 -12.67 -20.97 -17.05
N ILE A 374 -12.57 -20.17 -18.12
CA ILE A 374 -12.99 -20.57 -19.46
C ILE A 374 -12.13 -21.73 -19.97
N ARG A 375 -10.80 -21.62 -19.87
CA ARG A 375 -9.86 -22.66 -20.34
C ARG A 375 -10.15 -24.01 -19.70
N PHE A 376 -10.31 -24.09 -18.38
CA PHE A 376 -10.58 -25.34 -17.68
C PHE A 376 -12.01 -25.86 -17.90
N TYR A 377 -12.99 -24.97 -18.00
CA TYR A 377 -14.38 -25.35 -18.25
C TYR A 377 -14.56 -26.01 -19.62
N VAL A 378 -13.90 -25.46 -20.65
CA VAL A 378 -13.98 -25.96 -22.04
C VAL A 378 -13.33 -27.34 -22.20
N GLN A 379 -12.39 -27.73 -21.33
CA GLN A 379 -11.75 -29.04 -21.40
C GLN A 379 -12.69 -30.24 -21.21
N LYS A 380 -13.95 -30.02 -20.83
CA LYS A 380 -15.02 -31.04 -20.93
C LYS A 380 -15.16 -31.62 -22.34
N TRP A 381 -14.77 -30.85 -23.37
CA TRP A 381 -14.83 -31.24 -24.78
C TRP A 381 -13.44 -31.50 -25.41
N VAL A 382 -12.40 -31.70 -24.60
CA VAL A 382 -11.17 -32.36 -25.08
C VAL A 382 -11.48 -33.83 -25.38
N ILE A 383 -10.83 -34.38 -26.42
CA ILE A 383 -11.16 -35.68 -27.03
C ILE A 383 -11.05 -36.81 -26.01
N ASN A 384 -9.88 -37.00 -25.40
CA ASN A 384 -9.68 -38.00 -24.37
C ASN A 384 -9.70 -37.39 -22.96
N LYS A 385 -10.28 -38.11 -22.00
CA LYS A 385 -10.31 -37.64 -20.59
C LYS A 385 -8.91 -37.53 -19.99
N GLY A 386 -7.98 -38.41 -20.40
CA GLY A 386 -6.59 -38.40 -19.94
C GLY A 386 -5.77 -37.21 -20.47
N GLU A 387 -6.22 -36.56 -21.54
CA GLU A 387 -5.59 -35.37 -22.11
C GLU A 387 -5.99 -34.08 -21.38
N ARG A 388 -6.83 -34.14 -20.34
CA ARG A 388 -7.27 -32.96 -19.57
C ARG A 388 -6.24 -32.58 -18.51
N GLY A 389 -6.04 -31.28 -18.30
CA GLY A 389 -5.14 -30.76 -17.28
C GLY A 389 -4.65 -29.34 -17.58
N MET A 390 -3.58 -28.94 -16.90
CA MET A 390 -3.01 -27.59 -17.00
C MET A 390 -2.26 -27.35 -18.32
N HIS A 391 -1.73 -28.41 -18.95
CA HIS A 391 -0.93 -28.38 -20.19
C HIS A 391 0.30 -27.46 -20.11
N LEU A 392 0.99 -27.47 -18.96
CA LEU A 392 2.15 -26.60 -18.71
C LEU A 392 3.32 -26.92 -19.65
N LEU A 393 3.59 -28.19 -19.93
CA LEU A 393 4.70 -28.60 -20.80
C LEU A 393 4.51 -28.09 -22.23
N GLY A 394 3.29 -28.18 -22.77
CA GLY A 394 2.97 -27.60 -24.07
C GLY A 394 3.17 -26.09 -24.11
N GLY A 395 2.78 -25.38 -23.04
CA GLY A 395 3.00 -23.94 -22.91
C GLY A 395 4.48 -23.55 -22.86
N LEU A 396 5.29 -24.29 -22.10
CA LEU A 396 6.75 -24.09 -22.04
C LEU A 396 7.41 -24.31 -23.39
N LEU A 397 7.08 -25.42 -24.07
CA LEU A 397 7.63 -25.73 -25.39
C LEU A 397 7.27 -24.64 -26.42
N MET A 398 6.05 -24.07 -26.35
CA MET A 398 5.62 -23.00 -27.26
C MET A 398 6.46 -21.73 -27.08
N GLN A 399 6.74 -21.34 -25.83
CA GLN A 399 7.57 -20.17 -25.52
C GLN A 399 9.01 -20.37 -25.98
N ILE A 400 9.59 -21.56 -25.78
CA ILE A 400 10.95 -21.94 -26.20
C ILE A 400 11.11 -21.91 -27.74
N THR A 401 9.99 -21.96 -28.48
CA THR A 401 9.95 -21.98 -29.96
C THR A 401 9.96 -20.57 -30.59
N TRP A 402 9.99 -19.51 -29.78
CA TRP A 402 9.86 -18.12 -30.25
C TRP A 402 10.78 -17.77 -31.43
N SER A 403 12.05 -18.19 -31.38
CA SER A 403 13.06 -17.92 -32.41
C SER A 403 12.74 -18.61 -33.75
N ILE A 404 12.13 -19.79 -33.70
CA ILE A 404 11.71 -20.56 -34.88
C ILE A 404 10.50 -19.90 -35.55
N TYR A 405 9.55 -19.38 -34.76
CA TYR A 405 8.42 -18.63 -35.29
C TYR A 405 8.86 -17.34 -35.98
N LEU A 406 9.80 -16.60 -35.37
CA LEU A 406 10.43 -15.43 -36.01
C LEU A 406 11.14 -15.80 -37.31
N MET A 407 11.88 -16.91 -37.33
CA MET A 407 12.56 -17.40 -38.52
C MET A 407 11.56 -17.73 -39.65
N GLY A 408 10.43 -18.36 -39.33
CA GLY A 408 9.37 -18.67 -40.29
C GLY A 408 8.74 -17.42 -40.91
N MET A 409 8.53 -16.36 -40.12
CA MET A 409 8.09 -15.06 -40.63
C MET A 409 9.15 -14.41 -41.50
N PHE A 410 10.40 -14.35 -41.05
CA PHE A 410 11.50 -13.76 -41.82
C PHE A 410 11.66 -14.45 -43.17
N TYR A 411 11.63 -15.80 -43.19
CA TYR A 411 11.65 -16.59 -44.42
C TYR A 411 10.45 -16.34 -45.33
N THR A 412 9.29 -15.98 -44.78
CA THR A 412 8.13 -15.56 -45.58
C THR A 412 8.37 -14.19 -46.22
N ILE A 413 8.89 -13.21 -45.48
CA ILE A 413 9.19 -11.87 -46.00
C ILE A 413 10.20 -11.94 -47.16
N ILE A 414 11.32 -12.65 -46.97
CA ILE A 414 12.35 -12.78 -48.01
C ILE A 414 12.01 -13.85 -49.07
N ARG A 415 10.84 -14.49 -48.97
CA ARG A 415 10.37 -15.59 -49.83
C ARG A 415 11.39 -16.74 -49.96
N LYS A 416 12.10 -17.06 -48.88
CA LYS A 416 13.04 -18.19 -48.86
C LYS A 416 12.27 -19.49 -49.10
N LYS A 417 12.74 -20.28 -50.06
CA LYS A 417 12.23 -21.63 -50.32
C LYS A 417 12.74 -22.57 -49.24
N VAL A 418 11.83 -23.14 -48.46
CA VAL A 418 12.13 -24.22 -47.51
C VAL A 418 11.77 -25.53 -48.20
N PRO A 419 12.70 -26.51 -48.32
CA PRO A 419 12.39 -27.78 -48.94
C PRO A 419 11.39 -28.57 -48.09
N TYR A 420 10.51 -29.31 -48.76
CA TYR A 420 9.65 -30.28 -48.09
C TYR A 420 10.49 -31.50 -47.73
N LEU A 421 10.84 -31.64 -46.45
CA LEU A 421 11.49 -32.83 -45.90
C LEU A 421 10.52 -33.49 -44.92
N PRO A 422 10.33 -34.83 -44.97
CA PRO A 422 9.58 -35.53 -43.96
C PRO A 422 10.18 -35.32 -42.57
N THR A 423 9.33 -35.29 -41.55
CA THR A 423 9.78 -35.27 -40.17
C THR A 423 10.46 -36.60 -39.86
N VAL A 424 11.70 -36.57 -39.37
CA VAL A 424 12.45 -37.79 -38.98
C VAL A 424 11.66 -38.56 -37.92
N LYS A 425 11.48 -39.87 -38.12
CA LYS A 425 10.62 -40.75 -37.31
C LYS A 425 11.39 -41.74 -36.41
N GLU A 426 12.72 -41.74 -36.45
CA GLU A 426 13.59 -42.56 -35.60
C GLU A 426 14.46 -41.70 -34.65
N ASP A 427 14.81 -42.24 -33.48
CA ASP A 427 15.27 -41.54 -32.27
C ASP A 427 16.81 -41.32 -32.18
N ASP A 428 17.56 -41.51 -33.26
CA ASP A 428 19.03 -41.51 -33.21
C ASP A 428 19.70 -40.11 -33.32
N GLN A 429 18.93 -39.02 -33.43
CA GLN A 429 19.50 -37.68 -33.59
C GLN A 429 19.67 -36.94 -32.26
N LYS A 430 20.92 -36.81 -31.80
CA LYS A 430 21.29 -35.85 -30.74
C LYS A 430 20.90 -34.43 -31.17
N THR A 431 20.25 -33.68 -30.27
CA THR A 431 19.93 -32.26 -30.50
C THR A 431 21.21 -31.46 -30.73
N ASP A 432 21.27 -30.71 -31.82
CA ASP A 432 22.40 -29.80 -32.10
C ASP A 432 22.35 -28.61 -31.14
N VAL A 433 23.49 -28.31 -30.50
CA VAL A 433 23.66 -27.19 -29.57
C VAL A 433 23.30 -25.86 -30.25
N LEU A 434 23.57 -25.73 -31.55
CA LEU A 434 23.29 -24.51 -32.32
C LEU A 434 21.79 -24.13 -32.32
N ILE A 435 20.91 -25.14 -32.22
CA ILE A 435 19.46 -24.94 -32.26
C ILE A 435 18.93 -24.34 -30.94
N VAL A 436 19.58 -24.66 -29.82
CA VAL A 436 19.18 -24.17 -28.49
C VAL A 436 19.89 -22.86 -28.09
N LEU A 437 20.94 -22.48 -28.81
CA LEU A 437 21.77 -21.32 -28.51
C LEU A 437 20.99 -20.00 -28.33
N PRO A 438 19.98 -19.65 -29.15
CA PRO A 438 19.21 -18.42 -28.94
C PRO A 438 18.55 -18.35 -27.57
N ASN A 439 18.03 -19.47 -27.07
CA ASN A 439 17.40 -19.55 -25.75
C ASN A 439 18.46 -19.42 -24.65
N ILE A 440 19.60 -20.11 -24.77
CA ILE A 440 20.69 -20.02 -23.79
C ILE A 440 21.21 -18.58 -23.67
N ILE A 441 21.43 -17.89 -24.79
CA ILE A 441 21.88 -16.50 -24.82
C ILE A 441 20.88 -15.60 -24.11
N VAL A 442 19.59 -15.71 -24.42
CA VAL A 442 18.54 -14.93 -23.75
C VAL A 442 18.50 -15.23 -22.25
N GLY A 443 18.62 -16.50 -21.86
CA GLY A 443 18.67 -16.91 -20.46
C GLY A 443 19.82 -16.24 -19.71
N LEU A 444 21.03 -16.25 -20.28
CA LEU A 444 22.20 -15.60 -19.71
C LEU A 444 22.04 -14.08 -19.63
N ILE A 445 21.55 -13.42 -20.69
CA ILE A 445 21.30 -11.97 -20.70
C ILE A 445 20.27 -11.60 -19.63
N SER A 446 19.24 -12.43 -19.43
CA SER A 446 18.23 -12.20 -18.39
C SER A 446 18.83 -12.25 -16.98
N ILE A 447 19.71 -13.22 -16.71
CA ILE A 447 20.43 -13.30 -15.42
C ILE A 447 21.37 -12.09 -15.23
N LEU A 448 22.11 -11.70 -16.26
CA LEU A 448 22.96 -10.51 -16.22
C LEU A 448 22.14 -9.24 -15.97
N ALA A 449 20.97 -9.11 -16.60
CA ALA A 449 20.06 -7.99 -16.41
C ALA A 449 19.55 -7.94 -14.96
N ILE A 450 19.24 -9.09 -14.34
CA ILE A 450 18.81 -9.15 -12.92
C ILE A 450 19.93 -8.65 -12.01
N ILE A 451 21.14 -9.19 -12.17
CA ILE A 451 22.28 -8.85 -11.31
C ILE A 451 22.61 -7.36 -11.46
N TYR A 452 22.73 -6.87 -12.70
CA TYR A 452 23.03 -5.47 -12.96
C TYR A 452 21.89 -4.54 -12.53
N GLY A 453 20.65 -4.90 -12.83
CA GLY A 453 19.47 -4.08 -12.55
C GLY A 453 19.22 -3.89 -11.06
N LEU A 454 19.28 -4.96 -10.25
CA LEU A 454 19.09 -4.87 -8.80
C LEU A 454 20.29 -4.22 -8.08
N TYR A 455 21.50 -4.35 -8.64
CA TYR A 455 22.66 -3.60 -8.16
C TYR A 455 22.52 -2.09 -8.45
N ARG A 456 21.96 -1.71 -9.60
CA ARG A 456 21.82 -0.32 -10.01
C ARG A 456 20.62 0.39 -9.37
N ASP A 457 19.50 -0.31 -9.25
CA ASP A 457 18.22 0.22 -8.78
C ASP A 457 17.48 -0.84 -7.97
N LEU A 458 17.23 -0.56 -6.69
CA LEU A 458 16.49 -1.45 -5.79
C LEU A 458 15.16 -0.79 -5.40
N THR A 459 14.14 -1.04 -6.20
CA THR A 459 12.76 -0.60 -5.98
C THR A 459 11.81 -1.79 -6.07
N PRO A 460 10.57 -1.69 -5.55
CA PRO A 460 9.56 -2.72 -5.76
C PRO A 460 9.36 -3.07 -7.25
N PHE A 461 9.50 -2.08 -8.14
CA PHE A 461 9.40 -2.26 -9.58
C PHE A 461 10.60 -3.03 -10.17
N SER A 462 11.83 -2.71 -9.77
CA SER A 462 13.01 -3.45 -10.26
C SER A 462 13.01 -4.89 -9.76
N ILE A 463 12.55 -5.13 -8.53
CA ILE A 463 12.30 -6.48 -8.01
C ILE A 463 11.26 -7.21 -8.88
N PHE A 464 10.14 -6.56 -9.21
CA PHE A 464 9.10 -7.16 -10.05
C PHE A 464 9.60 -7.49 -11.47
N MET A 465 10.35 -6.58 -12.10
CA MET A 465 10.98 -6.82 -13.40
C MET A 465 12.04 -7.92 -13.35
N SER A 466 12.79 -8.02 -12.24
CA SER A 466 13.72 -9.12 -12.00
C SER A 466 13.01 -10.46 -11.90
N GLY A 467 11.81 -10.50 -11.30
CA GLY A 467 10.96 -11.69 -11.27
C GLY A 467 10.54 -12.15 -12.67
N PHE A 468 10.13 -11.23 -13.55
CA PHE A 468 9.81 -11.56 -14.94
C PHE A 468 11.04 -12.00 -15.74
N ALA A 469 12.18 -11.33 -15.58
CA ALA A 469 13.43 -11.75 -16.20
C ALA A 469 13.86 -13.15 -15.72
N LEU A 470 13.68 -13.46 -14.44
CA LEU A 470 13.99 -14.76 -13.87
C LEU A 470 13.06 -15.84 -14.42
N TRP A 471 11.76 -15.55 -14.51
CA TRP A 471 10.77 -16.42 -15.13
C TRP A 471 11.14 -16.74 -16.59
N ASN A 472 11.48 -15.72 -17.37
CA ASN A 472 11.96 -15.89 -18.74
C ASN A 472 13.24 -16.73 -18.79
N ALA A 473 14.23 -16.45 -17.92
CA ALA A 473 15.47 -17.21 -17.85
C ALA A 473 15.22 -18.70 -17.56
N MET A 474 14.35 -19.01 -16.60
CA MET A 474 13.99 -20.39 -16.26
C MET A 474 13.37 -21.11 -17.46
N ILE A 475 12.42 -20.49 -18.18
CA ILE A 475 11.82 -21.08 -19.38
C ILE A 475 12.89 -21.30 -20.47
N MET A 476 13.75 -20.31 -20.69
CA MET A 476 14.81 -20.41 -21.68
C MET A 476 15.79 -21.54 -21.36
N PHE A 477 16.25 -21.67 -20.11
CA PHE A 477 17.13 -22.76 -19.71
C PHE A 477 16.42 -24.12 -19.69
N TYR A 478 15.11 -24.16 -19.51
CA TYR A 478 14.31 -25.39 -19.64
C TYR A 478 14.41 -25.99 -21.06
N THR A 479 14.82 -25.22 -22.08
CA THR A 479 15.18 -25.75 -23.40
C THR A 479 16.21 -26.87 -23.33
N LEU A 480 17.14 -26.82 -22.37
CA LEU A 480 18.19 -27.84 -22.20
C LEU A 480 17.60 -29.16 -21.72
N HIS A 481 16.54 -29.10 -20.90
CA HIS A 481 15.82 -30.28 -20.45
C HIS A 481 15.09 -30.96 -21.61
N PHE A 482 14.47 -30.18 -22.52
CA PHE A 482 13.88 -30.72 -23.75
C PHE A 482 14.93 -31.23 -24.75
N ALA A 483 16.11 -30.61 -24.81
CA ALA A 483 17.14 -30.93 -25.81
C ALA A 483 17.97 -32.17 -25.45
N TYR A 484 18.31 -32.35 -24.17
CA TYR A 484 19.22 -33.39 -23.67
C TYR A 484 18.52 -34.41 -22.76
N GLN A 485 17.23 -34.66 -23.00
CA GLN A 485 16.53 -35.69 -22.27
C GLN A 485 17.27 -37.03 -22.44
N PHE A 486 17.84 -37.55 -21.35
CA PHE A 486 18.47 -38.86 -21.32
C PHE A 486 17.42 -39.92 -21.65
N ASN A 487 17.76 -40.84 -22.57
CA ASN A 487 16.91 -41.97 -22.91
C ASN A 487 16.54 -42.71 -21.61
N ARG A 488 15.27 -42.61 -21.20
CA ARG A 488 14.75 -43.07 -19.89
C ARG A 488 14.72 -44.59 -19.73
N THR A 489 15.26 -45.33 -20.70
CA THR A 489 15.31 -46.78 -20.75
C THR A 489 16.46 -47.40 -19.93
N SER A 490 17.37 -46.59 -19.33
CA SER A 490 18.62 -47.10 -18.72
C SER A 490 18.80 -46.91 -17.20
N ILE A 491 17.82 -46.38 -16.43
CA ILE A 491 17.98 -46.17 -14.98
C ILE A 491 17.12 -47.19 -14.17
N PRO A 492 17.71 -48.03 -13.28
CA PRO A 492 16.99 -49.10 -12.56
C PRO A 492 16.01 -48.63 -11.47
N ASP A 493 16.13 -47.40 -10.95
CA ASP A 493 15.40 -46.93 -9.76
C ASP A 493 14.11 -46.15 -10.11
N ARG A 494 13.20 -46.85 -10.79
CA ARG A 494 11.92 -46.33 -11.32
C ARG A 494 10.92 -45.88 -10.23
N LYS A 495 10.94 -46.47 -9.04
CA LYS A 495 9.83 -46.32 -8.06
C LYS A 495 9.88 -45.07 -7.17
N LYS A 496 11.06 -44.49 -6.89
CA LYS A 496 11.20 -43.35 -5.96
C LYS A 496 10.96 -41.99 -6.62
N LEU A 497 11.38 -41.81 -7.87
CA LEU A 497 11.17 -40.57 -8.63
C LEU A 497 9.72 -40.43 -9.16
N ASP A 498 9.11 -41.53 -9.62
CA ASP A 498 7.70 -41.56 -10.04
C ASP A 498 6.74 -41.28 -8.87
N ALA A 499 7.13 -41.57 -7.62
CA ALA A 499 6.31 -41.29 -6.44
C ALA A 499 6.19 -39.79 -6.14
N ASN A 500 7.28 -39.02 -6.30
CA ASN A 500 7.26 -37.57 -6.10
C ASN A 500 6.55 -36.83 -7.24
N PHE A 501 6.76 -37.24 -8.50
CA PHE A 501 6.02 -36.70 -9.66
C PHE A 501 4.52 -37.05 -9.63
N ASN A 502 4.14 -38.22 -9.11
CA ASN A 502 2.74 -38.58 -8.96
C ASN A 502 2.00 -37.70 -7.94
N ASN A 503 2.67 -37.24 -6.88
CA ASN A 503 2.09 -36.35 -5.88
C ASN A 503 1.79 -34.95 -6.44
N GLU A 504 2.71 -34.35 -7.21
CA GLU A 504 2.46 -33.06 -7.90
C GLU A 504 1.30 -33.18 -8.91
N SER A 505 1.25 -34.27 -9.68
CA SER A 505 0.14 -34.50 -10.63
C SER A 505 -1.23 -34.68 -9.95
N LYS A 506 -1.23 -35.12 -8.68
CA LYS A 506 -2.46 -35.32 -7.90
C LYS A 506 -3.05 -33.98 -7.48
N PHE A 507 -2.20 -33.07 -7.01
CA PHE A 507 -2.60 -31.72 -6.62
C PHE A 507 -3.10 -30.91 -7.82
N GLU A 508 -2.38 -30.94 -8.95
CA GLU A 508 -2.83 -30.31 -10.20
C GLU A 508 -4.19 -30.82 -10.66
N LYS A 509 -4.42 -32.14 -10.58
CA LYS A 509 -5.72 -32.75 -10.91
C LYS A 509 -6.82 -32.31 -9.95
N ILE A 510 -6.53 -32.16 -8.65
CA ILE A 510 -7.49 -31.66 -7.66
C ILE A 510 -7.89 -30.23 -8.00
N ILE A 511 -6.92 -29.33 -8.19
CA ILE A 511 -7.16 -27.93 -8.56
C ILE A 511 -7.96 -27.85 -9.86
N PHE A 512 -7.53 -28.55 -10.90
CA PHE A 512 -8.23 -28.60 -12.17
C PHE A 512 -9.69 -29.06 -12.03
N ASN A 513 -9.93 -30.11 -11.23
CA ASN A 513 -11.28 -30.63 -11.02
C ASN A 513 -12.18 -29.66 -10.25
N ILE A 514 -11.65 -28.96 -9.25
CA ILE A 514 -12.37 -27.93 -8.50
C ILE A 514 -12.72 -26.78 -9.45
N TRP A 515 -11.73 -26.25 -10.17
CA TRP A 515 -11.91 -25.14 -11.10
C TRP A 515 -12.87 -25.48 -12.24
N GLN A 516 -12.74 -26.64 -12.88
CA GLN A 516 -13.64 -27.04 -13.97
C GLN A 516 -15.11 -27.12 -13.53
N LYS A 517 -15.38 -27.52 -12.28
CA LYS A 517 -16.75 -27.64 -11.74
C LYS A 517 -17.31 -26.30 -11.25
N SER A 518 -16.46 -25.47 -10.65
CA SER A 518 -16.85 -24.24 -9.94
C SER A 518 -16.46 -22.96 -10.68
N ALA A 519 -15.96 -23.03 -11.92
CA ALA A 519 -15.45 -21.90 -12.70
C ALA A 519 -16.36 -20.67 -12.67
N LEU A 520 -17.68 -20.85 -12.88
CA LEU A 520 -18.63 -19.75 -12.90
C LEU A 520 -18.77 -19.07 -11.54
N VAL A 521 -18.82 -19.85 -10.45
CA VAL A 521 -18.98 -19.33 -9.08
C VAL A 521 -17.70 -18.60 -8.66
N ILE A 522 -16.53 -19.19 -8.89
CA ILE A 522 -15.23 -18.59 -8.57
C ILE A 522 -15.03 -17.28 -9.34
N THR A 523 -15.31 -17.29 -10.66
CA THR A 523 -15.15 -16.09 -11.49
C THR A 523 -16.12 -14.99 -11.09
N GLY A 524 -17.40 -15.32 -10.85
CA GLY A 524 -18.40 -14.35 -10.41
C GLY A 524 -18.08 -13.74 -9.04
N PHE A 525 -17.68 -14.56 -8.07
CA PHE A 525 -17.28 -14.08 -6.75
C PHE A 525 -16.10 -13.13 -6.83
N ILE A 526 -15.03 -13.50 -7.53
CA ILE A 526 -13.83 -12.66 -7.65
C ILE A 526 -14.14 -11.34 -8.37
N LEU A 527 -14.98 -11.37 -9.41
CA LEU A 527 -15.38 -10.16 -10.13
C LEU A 527 -16.17 -9.20 -9.21
N ILE A 528 -17.10 -9.72 -8.41
CA ILE A 528 -17.88 -8.92 -7.45
C ILE A 528 -16.98 -8.40 -6.33
N SER A 529 -16.12 -9.23 -5.75
CA SER A 529 -15.21 -8.81 -4.68
C SER A 529 -14.22 -7.76 -5.17
N ALA A 530 -13.59 -7.96 -6.34
CA ALA A 530 -12.68 -6.97 -6.92
C ALA A 530 -13.40 -5.65 -7.23
N GLY A 531 -14.63 -5.72 -7.77
CA GLY A 531 -15.47 -4.54 -7.99
C GLY A 531 -15.82 -3.82 -6.69
N TYR A 532 -16.17 -4.55 -5.63
CA TYR A 532 -16.45 -3.99 -4.31
C TYR A 532 -15.22 -3.29 -3.70
N PHE A 533 -14.05 -3.92 -3.76
CA PHE A 533 -12.81 -3.31 -3.25
C PHE A 533 -12.40 -2.07 -4.05
N ASN A 534 -12.54 -2.11 -5.38
CA ASN A 534 -12.27 -0.96 -6.23
C ASN A 534 -13.24 0.20 -5.93
N TYR A 535 -14.54 -0.10 -5.82
CA TYR A 535 -15.57 0.87 -5.42
C TYR A 535 -15.26 1.47 -4.05
N LYS A 536 -14.95 0.64 -3.05
CA LYS A 536 -14.61 1.11 -1.71
C LYS A 536 -13.37 2.00 -1.72
N GLN A 537 -12.34 1.65 -2.51
CA GLN A 537 -11.14 2.46 -2.65
C GLN A 537 -11.43 3.84 -3.28
N GLU A 538 -12.24 3.89 -4.32
CA GLU A 538 -12.68 5.17 -4.92
C GLU A 538 -13.55 5.98 -3.96
N GLN A 539 -14.45 5.32 -3.23
CA GLN A 539 -15.27 5.97 -2.21
C GLN A 539 -14.40 6.58 -1.11
N THR A 540 -13.40 5.87 -0.59
CA THR A 540 -12.46 6.41 0.41
C THR A 540 -11.65 7.59 -0.12
N LYS A 541 -11.27 7.62 -1.41
CA LYS A 541 -10.63 8.80 -2.02
C LYS A 541 -11.55 10.04 -2.04
N LEU A 542 -12.85 9.84 -2.27
CA LEU A 542 -13.84 10.90 -2.36
C LEU A 542 -14.31 11.38 -0.98
N GLU A 543 -14.57 10.44 -0.07
CA GLU A 543 -15.06 10.70 1.27
C GLU A 543 -13.94 11.04 2.26
N GLY A 544 -12.68 10.90 1.88
CA GLY A 544 -11.55 11.03 2.80
C GLY A 544 -11.53 9.89 3.82
N MET A 545 -10.45 9.76 4.59
CA MET A 545 -10.49 8.88 5.76
C MET A 545 -11.15 9.66 6.91
N ALA A 546 -12.11 9.03 7.58
CA ALA A 546 -12.57 9.53 8.86
C ALA A 546 -11.36 9.56 9.79
N TYR A 547 -10.98 10.76 10.23
CA TYR A 547 -10.07 10.90 11.35
C TYR A 547 -10.86 10.42 12.56
N GLU A 548 -10.59 9.21 13.02
CA GLU A 548 -10.94 8.85 14.39
C GLU A 548 -9.91 9.59 15.25
N PRO A 549 -10.29 10.64 16.00
CA PRO A 549 -9.41 11.14 17.04
C PRO A 549 -9.05 9.93 17.90
N GLU A 550 -7.75 9.70 18.13
CA GLU A 550 -7.35 8.91 19.29
C GLU A 550 -8.06 9.58 20.47
N LEU A 551 -9.07 8.92 21.03
CA LEU A 551 -9.72 9.38 22.24
C LEU A 551 -8.60 9.52 23.27
N ASP A 552 -8.27 10.76 23.64
CA ASP A 552 -7.34 11.02 24.72
C ASP A 552 -7.80 10.18 25.92
N GLN A 553 -6.94 9.29 26.40
CA GLN A 553 -7.27 8.45 27.54
C GLN A 553 -7.26 9.33 28.78
N THR A 554 -8.42 9.89 29.11
CA THR A 554 -8.56 10.75 30.27
C THR A 554 -8.70 9.89 31.51
N THR A 555 -7.75 10.03 32.43
CA THR A 555 -7.80 9.40 33.76
C THR A 555 -8.61 10.29 34.69
N THR A 556 -9.55 9.70 35.42
CA THR A 556 -10.39 10.38 36.42
C THR A 556 -10.10 9.84 37.81
N TYR A 557 -10.19 10.70 38.82
CA TYR A 557 -9.81 10.37 40.20
C TYR A 557 -10.93 10.71 41.20
N VAL A 558 -11.43 9.71 41.93
CA VAL A 558 -12.26 9.93 43.12
C VAL A 558 -11.39 9.89 44.36
N GLY A 559 -11.51 10.89 45.23
CA GLY A 559 -10.78 10.99 46.48
C GLY A 559 -11.66 11.30 47.68
N VAL A 560 -11.06 11.22 48.86
CA VAL A 560 -11.74 11.52 50.12
C VAL A 560 -10.79 12.12 51.16
N PHE A 561 -11.31 13.02 51.97
CA PHE A 561 -10.77 13.38 53.27
C PHE A 561 -11.71 12.83 54.36
N ALA A 562 -11.24 11.89 55.20
CA ALA A 562 -12.07 11.22 56.20
C ALA A 562 -11.37 11.13 57.56
N PRO A 563 -11.23 12.25 58.30
CA PRO A 563 -10.57 12.26 59.59
C PRO A 563 -11.43 11.65 60.70
N LYS A 564 -10.80 10.98 61.66
CA LYS A 564 -11.45 10.47 62.87
C LYS A 564 -11.42 11.46 64.04
N ILE A 565 -10.38 12.28 64.07
CA ILE A 565 -10.14 13.35 65.05
C ILE A 565 -9.59 14.56 64.30
N ASP A 566 -9.68 15.75 64.90
CA ASP A 566 -9.14 16.99 64.33
C ASP A 566 -7.60 17.02 64.46
N ASN A 567 -6.92 16.25 63.61
CA ASN A 567 -5.45 16.20 63.50
C ASN A 567 -4.95 16.32 62.06
N GLY A 568 -5.85 16.62 61.11
CA GLY A 568 -5.54 16.73 59.68
C GLY A 568 -5.27 15.40 58.97
N LEU A 569 -5.35 14.25 59.64
CA LEU A 569 -5.08 12.95 59.04
C LEU A 569 -6.36 12.15 58.75
N SER A 570 -6.48 11.61 57.54
CA SER A 570 -7.54 10.66 57.20
C SER A 570 -7.33 9.31 57.89
N ASP A 571 -8.41 8.72 58.42
CA ASP A 571 -8.40 7.39 59.03
C ASP A 571 -8.77 6.31 57.99
N PHE A 572 -7.90 5.32 57.79
CA PHE A 572 -8.08 4.29 56.75
C PHE A 572 -9.32 3.42 56.94
N SER A 573 -9.84 3.28 58.16
CA SER A 573 -11.10 2.56 58.39
C SER A 573 -12.30 3.36 57.87
N LEU A 574 -12.32 4.67 58.10
CA LEU A 574 -13.35 5.57 57.58
C LEU A 574 -13.25 5.73 56.05
N VAL A 575 -12.03 5.75 55.50
CA VAL A 575 -11.81 5.71 54.05
C VAL A 575 -12.38 4.42 53.43
N SER A 576 -12.16 3.28 54.08
CA SER A 576 -12.69 1.99 53.63
C SER A 576 -14.22 1.94 53.70
N GLU A 577 -14.81 2.47 54.78
CA GLU A 577 -16.27 2.61 54.92
C GLU A 577 -16.86 3.51 53.83
N PHE A 578 -16.22 4.66 53.56
CA PHE A 578 -16.63 5.56 52.49
C PHE A 578 -16.56 4.88 51.12
N SER A 579 -15.44 4.24 50.78
CA SER A 579 -15.25 3.50 49.53
C SER A 579 -16.31 2.41 49.33
N GLN A 580 -16.65 1.66 50.39
CA GLN A 580 -17.73 0.67 50.35
C GLN A 580 -19.10 1.32 50.10
N SER A 581 -19.36 2.49 50.69
CA SER A 581 -20.64 3.19 50.54
C SER A 581 -20.87 3.72 49.12
N ILE A 582 -19.84 4.26 48.46
CA ILE A 582 -19.92 4.76 47.06
C ILE A 582 -19.83 3.63 46.02
N GLY A 583 -19.57 2.39 46.43
CA GLY A 583 -19.46 1.23 45.53
C GLY A 583 -18.25 1.27 44.60
N GLN A 584 -17.19 2.01 44.93
CA GLN A 584 -15.96 2.11 44.13
C GLN A 584 -14.72 2.41 44.99
N GLU A 585 -13.54 2.02 44.50
CA GLU A 585 -12.26 2.29 45.15
C GLU A 585 -11.91 3.80 45.08
N VAL A 586 -11.42 4.36 46.18
CA VAL A 586 -10.87 5.72 46.19
C VAL A 586 -9.44 5.71 45.66
N SER A 587 -9.11 6.72 44.87
CA SER A 587 -7.81 6.89 44.21
C SER A 587 -6.98 8.05 44.77
N ILE A 588 -7.58 8.95 45.55
CA ILE A 588 -6.88 10.03 46.26
C ILE A 588 -7.29 10.00 47.74
N ILE A 589 -6.30 10.03 48.65
CA ILE A 589 -6.54 10.18 50.09
C ILE A 589 -5.92 11.50 50.53
N SER A 590 -6.74 12.41 51.04
CA SER A 590 -6.34 13.76 51.41
C SER A 590 -5.83 13.84 52.86
N PHE A 591 -4.87 14.73 53.10
CA PHE A 591 -4.29 15.08 54.39
C PHE A 591 -4.09 16.59 54.49
N TYR A 592 -4.27 17.17 55.67
CA TYR A 592 -3.99 18.58 55.99
C TYR A 592 -2.79 18.63 56.94
N LEU A 593 -1.67 19.16 56.45
CA LEU A 593 -0.40 19.19 57.18
C LEU A 593 0.03 20.63 57.43
N ALA A 594 -0.05 21.03 58.69
CA ALA A 594 0.49 22.29 59.18
C ALA A 594 2.02 22.30 59.20
N TRP A 595 2.63 23.45 58.92
CA TRP A 595 4.08 23.62 59.04
C TRP A 595 4.54 23.48 60.50
N ASP A 596 5.41 22.49 60.75
CA ASP A 596 6.02 22.26 62.05
C ASP A 596 7.55 22.25 61.95
N LYS A 597 8.22 23.09 62.76
CA LYS A 597 9.69 23.14 62.86
C LYS A 597 10.30 21.77 63.18
N SER A 598 9.59 20.90 63.89
CA SER A 598 10.02 19.54 64.25
C SER A 598 9.55 18.49 63.22
N LEU A 599 9.76 18.74 61.93
CA LEU A 599 9.29 17.89 60.83
C LEU A 599 9.64 16.39 60.99
N ALA A 600 10.79 16.08 61.61
CA ALA A 600 11.20 14.70 61.88
C ALA A 600 10.22 13.89 62.76
N ASN A 601 9.39 14.56 63.57
CA ASN A 601 8.42 13.92 64.46
C ASN A 601 6.97 14.06 63.96
N THR A 602 6.71 14.93 62.99
CA THR A 602 5.35 15.29 62.54
C THR A 602 5.04 14.88 61.11
N PHE A 603 6.05 14.54 60.29
CA PHE A 603 5.83 14.06 58.92
C PHE A 603 5.23 12.64 58.92
N PRO A 604 4.02 12.44 58.34
CA PRO A 604 3.27 11.18 58.43
C PRO A 604 3.75 10.15 57.39
N GLU A 605 5.01 9.74 57.45
CA GLU A 605 5.61 8.86 56.45
C GLU A 605 4.90 7.50 56.33
N GLN A 606 4.48 6.92 57.46
CA GLN A 606 3.83 5.60 57.48
C GLN A 606 2.44 5.66 56.85
N GLU A 607 1.68 6.70 57.16
CA GLU A 607 0.35 6.95 56.61
C GLU A 607 0.45 7.21 55.10
N LEU A 608 1.39 8.04 54.66
CA LEU A 608 1.63 8.28 53.22
C LEU A 608 2.02 7.00 52.47
N LEU A 609 2.83 6.12 53.07
CA LEU A 609 3.17 4.82 52.48
C LEU A 609 1.96 3.88 52.41
N GLN A 610 1.12 3.87 53.44
CA GLN A 610 -0.11 3.07 53.49
C GLN A 610 -1.10 3.48 52.40
N VAL A 611 -1.22 4.78 52.07
CA VAL A 611 -2.06 5.24 50.95
C VAL A 611 -1.72 4.52 49.63
N TYR A 612 -0.44 4.29 49.34
CA TYR A 612 -0.04 3.55 48.15
C TYR A 612 -0.32 2.04 48.23
N GLU A 613 -0.36 1.45 49.44
CA GLU A 613 -0.75 0.06 49.63
C GLU A 613 -2.23 -0.15 49.30
N GLU A 614 -3.07 0.85 49.60
CA GLU A 614 -4.49 0.94 49.22
C GLU A 614 -4.70 1.32 47.73
N LYS A 615 -3.62 1.41 46.93
CA LYS A 615 -3.64 1.84 45.52
C LYS A 615 -4.27 3.23 45.31
N ALA A 616 -4.05 4.14 46.25
CA ALA A 616 -4.41 5.55 46.11
C ALA A 616 -3.16 6.45 46.10
N PHE A 617 -3.35 7.72 45.78
CA PHE A 617 -2.33 8.78 45.83
C PHE A 617 -2.58 9.69 47.03
N PRO A 618 -1.53 10.03 47.80
CA PRO A 618 -1.69 11.02 48.85
C PRO A 618 -1.84 12.42 48.24
N MET A 619 -2.85 13.17 48.71
CA MET A 619 -2.96 14.61 48.50
C MET A 619 -2.67 15.33 49.81
N ILE A 620 -1.64 16.16 49.82
CA ILE A 620 -1.23 16.94 50.98
C ILE A 620 -1.67 18.38 50.76
N THR A 621 -2.60 18.85 51.57
CA THR A 621 -2.86 20.27 51.77
C THR A 621 -1.82 20.80 52.75
N TRP A 622 -0.86 21.59 52.24
CA TRP A 622 0.32 22.02 52.99
C TRP A 622 0.14 23.46 53.48
N GLU A 623 -0.11 23.59 54.77
CA GLU A 623 -0.61 24.82 55.39
C GLU A 623 0.52 25.57 56.12
N PRO A 624 0.88 26.80 55.69
CA PRO A 624 2.01 27.55 56.23
C PRO A 624 1.74 28.21 57.60
N TRP A 625 1.37 27.39 58.60
CA TRP A 625 1.23 27.80 60.00
C TRP A 625 2.61 28.06 60.64
N ILE A 626 2.82 29.27 61.17
CA ILE A 626 4.14 29.69 61.71
C ILE A 626 4.31 29.50 63.23
N ASN A 627 3.30 28.94 63.90
CA ASN A 627 3.22 28.90 65.37
C ASN A 627 4.40 28.11 66.00
N SER A 628 4.84 27.03 65.35
CA SER A 628 5.96 26.19 65.81
C SER A 628 7.35 26.84 65.60
N PHE A 629 7.45 27.87 64.76
CA PHE A 629 8.69 28.55 64.41
C PHE A 629 9.00 29.78 65.27
N THR A 630 8.03 30.26 66.05
CA THR A 630 8.07 31.52 66.81
C THR A 630 8.34 31.31 68.31
N SER A 631 9.40 30.58 68.68
CA SER A 631 9.80 30.45 70.09
C SER A 631 10.48 31.73 70.61
N GLY A 632 9.68 32.73 71.00
CA GLY A 632 10.10 33.85 71.86
C GLY A 632 10.49 35.16 71.17
N LYS A 633 10.43 35.26 69.84
CA LYS A 633 10.40 36.53 69.09
C LYS A 633 9.29 36.45 68.05
N SER A 634 8.40 37.44 68.03
CA SER A 634 7.42 37.58 66.93
C SER A 634 8.18 37.65 65.61
N LEU A 635 7.85 36.80 64.64
CA LEU A 635 8.29 37.01 63.26
C LEU A 635 7.88 38.44 62.86
N GLN A 636 8.85 39.30 62.53
CA GLN A 636 8.54 40.64 62.02
C GLN A 636 8.24 40.51 60.52
N GLY A 637 6.98 40.29 60.16
CA GLY A 637 6.54 40.25 58.76
C GLY A 637 5.47 39.19 58.49
N HIS A 638 4.85 39.31 57.33
CA HIS A 638 3.87 38.33 56.84
C HIS A 638 4.58 37.03 56.41
N VAL A 639 3.91 35.87 56.51
CA VAL A 639 4.53 34.57 56.19
C VAL A 639 5.03 34.50 54.75
N VAL A 640 4.29 35.07 53.79
CA VAL A 640 4.67 35.15 52.38
C VAL A 640 5.97 35.93 52.17
N ASP A 641 6.20 37.03 52.91
CA ASP A 641 7.44 37.81 52.83
C ASP A 641 8.64 36.97 53.32
N SER A 642 8.41 36.19 54.37
CA SER A 642 9.44 35.38 55.02
C SER A 642 9.86 34.19 54.16
N ILE A 643 8.91 33.60 53.41
CA ILE A 643 9.18 32.59 52.37
C ILE A 643 10.08 33.19 51.29
N TYR A 644 9.71 34.34 50.73
CA TYR A 644 10.50 34.96 49.67
C TYR A 644 11.91 35.40 50.13
N SER A 645 12.05 35.81 51.40
CA SER A 645 13.36 36.18 51.96
C SER A 645 14.27 34.99 52.29
N GLY A 646 13.78 33.75 52.13
CA GLY A 646 14.51 32.53 52.36
C GLY A 646 14.55 32.03 53.81
N TYR A 647 13.69 32.56 54.71
CA TYR A 647 13.72 32.18 56.13
C TYR A 647 13.36 30.71 56.36
N PHE A 648 12.52 30.14 55.50
CA PHE A 648 12.02 28.76 55.62
C PHE A 648 12.74 27.76 54.69
N ASP A 649 13.78 28.17 53.96
CA ASP A 649 14.39 27.35 52.89
C ASP A 649 14.88 25.99 53.39
N GLU A 650 15.49 25.93 54.58
CA GLU A 650 15.96 24.66 55.17
C GLU A 650 14.79 23.70 55.48
N PHE A 651 13.69 24.23 55.99
CA PHE A 651 12.47 23.45 56.27
C PHE A 651 11.81 22.97 54.98
N ILE A 652 11.67 23.87 53.99
CA ILE A 652 11.09 23.56 52.68
C ILE A 652 11.94 22.49 51.98
N ALA A 653 13.27 22.59 52.05
CA ALA A 653 14.19 21.61 51.47
C ALA A 653 14.09 20.24 52.17
N ASP A 654 14.03 20.17 53.51
CA ASP A 654 13.85 18.89 54.22
C ASP A 654 12.51 18.22 53.86
N PHE A 655 11.44 19.01 53.75
CA PHE A 655 10.13 18.52 53.32
C PHE A 655 10.16 17.98 51.88
N ALA A 656 10.78 18.72 50.96
CA ALA A 656 10.98 18.29 49.57
C ALA A 656 11.78 16.97 49.49
N VAL A 657 12.86 16.82 50.28
CA VAL A 657 13.65 15.58 50.34
C VAL A 657 12.83 14.40 50.85
N ARG A 658 11.97 14.61 51.85
CA ARG A 658 11.08 13.55 52.36
C ARG A 658 10.07 13.10 51.31
N LEU A 659 9.40 14.04 50.63
CA LEU A 659 8.49 13.71 49.52
C LEU A 659 9.21 13.00 48.38
N LYS A 660 10.41 13.46 48.02
CA LYS A 660 11.27 12.80 47.03
C LYS A 660 11.57 11.34 47.38
N ASN A 661 11.84 11.05 48.65
CA ASN A 661 12.20 9.71 49.11
C ASN A 661 11.04 8.71 49.02
N LEU A 662 9.79 9.16 48.90
CA LEU A 662 8.65 8.28 48.61
C LEU A 662 8.73 7.65 47.21
N GLN A 663 9.43 8.28 46.27
CA GLN A 663 9.65 7.81 44.88
C GLN A 663 8.35 7.52 44.11
N LYS A 664 7.21 8.06 44.53
CA LYS A 664 5.89 7.88 43.94
C LYS A 664 5.13 9.21 43.91
N PRO A 665 4.11 9.37 43.05
CA PRO A 665 3.40 10.63 42.90
C PRO A 665 2.70 11.10 44.16
N VAL A 666 2.95 12.34 44.57
CA VAL A 666 2.26 13.01 45.68
C VAL A 666 1.62 14.29 45.16
N PHE A 667 0.33 14.45 45.37
CA PHE A 667 -0.37 15.71 45.09
C PHE A 667 -0.10 16.70 46.23
N LEU A 668 0.36 17.91 45.91
CA LEU A 668 0.69 18.94 46.88
C LEU A 668 -0.10 20.21 46.61
N ARG A 669 -1.03 20.52 47.50
CA ARG A 669 -1.86 21.73 47.52
C ARG A 669 -1.28 22.70 48.53
N PHE A 670 -0.36 23.56 48.08
CA PHE A 670 0.32 24.53 48.94
C PHE A 670 -0.56 25.76 49.19
N ALA A 671 -0.67 26.17 50.47
CA ALA A 671 -1.38 27.38 50.89
C ALA A 671 -2.74 27.52 50.18
N HIS A 672 -3.60 26.52 50.36
CA HIS A 672 -4.95 26.54 49.79
C HIS A 672 -5.69 27.81 50.22
N GLU A 673 -6.57 28.29 49.36
CA GLU A 673 -7.38 29.48 49.64
C GLU A 673 -6.50 30.67 50.09
N PHE A 674 -5.39 30.90 49.40
CA PHE A 674 -4.41 31.93 49.77
C PHE A 674 -4.97 33.35 49.82
N ASP A 675 -6.12 33.58 49.19
CA ASP A 675 -6.87 34.82 49.15
C ASP A 675 -8.07 34.85 50.13
N ASN A 676 -8.19 33.86 51.02
CA ASN A 676 -9.21 33.78 52.07
C ASN A 676 -8.74 34.46 53.38
N PRO A 677 -9.45 35.49 53.86
CA PRO A 677 -9.07 36.24 55.08
C PRO A 677 -9.09 35.44 56.38
N PHE A 678 -9.64 34.23 56.41
CA PHE A 678 -9.62 33.38 57.59
C PHE A 678 -8.25 32.74 57.87
N TYR A 679 -7.34 32.70 56.89
CA TYR A 679 -6.04 32.07 57.04
C TYR A 679 -4.90 33.06 57.32
N PRO A 680 -3.88 32.68 58.12
CA PRO A 680 -2.78 33.56 58.50
C PRO A 680 -1.79 33.84 57.35
N TRP A 681 -1.95 33.18 56.20
CA TRP A 681 -1.19 33.43 54.98
C TRP A 681 -1.90 34.34 53.99
N TYR A 682 -3.07 34.87 54.34
CA TYR A 682 -3.73 35.91 53.56
C TYR A 682 -3.11 37.29 53.81
N ASP A 683 -2.76 37.96 52.72
CA ASP A 683 -2.16 39.28 52.74
C ASP A 683 -3.12 40.33 52.17
N HIS A 684 -3.54 41.28 53.01
CA HIS A 684 -4.44 42.38 52.63
C HIS A 684 -3.76 43.50 51.83
N ARG A 685 -2.44 43.45 51.60
CA ARG A 685 -1.68 44.52 50.93
C ARG A 685 -1.89 44.50 49.41
N ASP A 686 -1.80 45.67 48.78
CA ASP A 686 -1.96 45.81 47.32
C ASP A 686 -0.92 45.03 46.50
N ASP A 687 0.25 44.70 47.10
CA ASP A 687 1.32 43.92 46.47
C ASP A 687 1.29 42.42 46.83
N ALA A 688 0.23 41.95 47.49
CA ALA A 688 0.06 40.58 47.96
C ALA A 688 0.17 39.53 46.85
N ALA A 689 -0.49 39.75 45.71
CA ALA A 689 -0.50 38.80 44.61
C ALA A 689 0.90 38.58 44.01
N ASP A 690 1.64 39.67 43.78
CA ASP A 690 2.99 39.58 43.22
C ASP A 690 3.97 38.91 44.20
N LYS A 691 3.80 39.15 45.51
CA LYS A 691 4.58 38.48 46.55
C LYS A 691 4.25 37.00 46.64
N PHE A 692 2.97 36.64 46.60
CA PHE A 692 2.53 35.24 46.62
C PHE A 692 3.10 34.47 45.43
N LYS A 693 3.02 35.02 44.20
CA LYS A 693 3.63 34.43 43.01
C LYS A 693 5.12 34.18 43.18
N LYS A 694 5.86 35.18 43.67
CA LYS A 694 7.31 35.05 43.90
C LYS A 694 7.64 34.00 44.94
N SER A 695 6.86 33.91 46.02
CA SER A 695 7.01 32.89 47.06
C SER A 695 6.67 31.49 46.54
N TRP A 696 5.61 31.34 45.74
CA TRP A 696 5.28 30.09 45.07
C TRP A 696 6.43 29.60 44.18
N ILE A 697 6.92 30.47 43.29
CA ILE A 697 8.04 30.18 42.41
C ILE A 697 9.30 29.81 43.21
N HIS A 698 9.57 30.51 44.32
CA HIS A 698 10.71 30.22 45.19
C HIS A 698 10.63 28.82 45.81
N ILE A 699 9.48 28.43 46.36
CA ILE A 699 9.27 27.07 46.91
C ILE A 699 9.42 26.03 45.81
N TRP A 700 8.79 26.25 44.66
CA TRP A 700 8.88 25.33 43.53
C TRP A 700 10.35 25.13 43.08
N ASN A 701 11.13 26.21 43.00
CA ASN A 701 12.56 26.14 42.67
C ASN A 701 13.34 25.31 43.71
N ILE A 702 13.04 25.43 45.01
CA ILE A 702 13.68 24.59 46.04
C ILE A 702 13.36 23.12 45.81
N PHE A 703 12.11 22.77 45.48
CA PHE A 703 11.72 21.40 45.17
C PHE A 703 12.45 20.88 43.91
N GLU A 704 12.56 21.71 42.87
CA GLU A 704 13.32 21.40 41.65
C GLU A 704 14.81 21.16 41.97
N GLU A 705 15.44 22.02 42.78
CA GLU A 705 16.84 21.90 43.22
C GLU A 705 17.09 20.63 44.04
N GLN A 706 16.15 20.24 44.90
CA GLN A 706 16.22 18.98 45.64
C GLN A 706 15.93 17.77 44.75
N GLY A 707 15.42 17.96 43.54
CA GLY A 707 15.02 16.89 42.62
C GLY A 707 13.79 16.12 43.11
N ALA A 708 12.84 16.80 43.75
CA ALA A 708 11.54 16.26 44.16
C ALA A 708 10.56 16.26 42.96
N ASP A 709 10.92 15.50 41.93
CA ASP A 709 10.26 15.46 40.62
C ASP A 709 8.99 14.56 40.58
N ASN A 710 8.60 14.02 41.74
CA ASN A 710 7.42 13.19 41.96
C ASN A 710 6.25 13.95 42.61
N VAL A 711 6.36 15.28 42.72
CA VAL A 711 5.33 16.15 43.32
C VAL A 711 4.47 16.76 42.22
N VAL A 712 3.15 16.65 42.37
CA VAL A 712 2.14 17.24 41.47
C VAL A 712 1.57 18.50 42.14
N TRP A 713 1.77 19.66 41.52
CA TRP A 713 1.43 20.95 42.11
C TRP A 713 -0.03 21.35 41.85
N ILE A 714 -0.81 21.54 42.92
CA ILE A 714 -2.22 21.96 42.86
C ILE A 714 -2.36 23.43 43.27
N TYR A 715 -2.88 24.25 42.36
CA TYR A 715 -3.20 25.66 42.61
C TYR A 715 -4.67 25.85 42.98
N ASN A 716 -4.94 26.39 44.17
CA ASN A 716 -6.29 26.43 44.75
C ASN A 716 -6.67 27.82 45.30
N PRO A 717 -7.39 28.65 44.53
CA PRO A 717 -7.92 29.94 44.98
C PRO A 717 -9.25 29.80 45.76
N TRP A 718 -9.55 30.81 46.57
CA TRP A 718 -10.82 30.98 47.28
C TRP A 718 -11.84 31.85 46.54
N LYS A 719 -11.40 32.77 45.67
CA LYS A 719 -12.27 33.59 44.83
C LYS A 719 -11.97 33.43 43.34
N PRO A 720 -13.01 33.32 42.49
CA PRO A 720 -12.84 33.25 41.03
C PRO A 720 -12.04 34.42 40.47
N GLU A 721 -12.36 35.66 40.87
CA GLU A 721 -11.73 36.87 40.33
C GLU A 721 -10.21 36.96 40.59
N ASN A 722 -9.70 36.20 41.56
CA ASN A 722 -8.29 36.18 41.95
C ASN A 722 -7.46 35.09 41.25
N VAL A 723 -8.11 34.14 40.56
CA VAL A 723 -7.47 33.02 39.84
C VAL A 723 -6.32 33.53 38.95
N MET A 724 -6.62 34.44 38.03
CA MET A 724 -5.62 35.02 37.13
C MET A 724 -4.62 35.92 37.87
N HIS A 725 -5.11 36.66 38.87
CA HIS A 725 -4.31 37.69 39.53
C HIS A 725 -3.18 37.11 40.37
N TYR A 726 -3.36 35.93 40.98
CA TYR A 726 -2.36 35.24 41.80
C TYR A 726 -1.63 34.09 41.08
N PHE A 727 -1.98 33.80 39.82
CA PHE A 727 -1.41 32.68 39.08
C PHE A 727 0.12 32.82 38.88
N PRO A 728 0.94 31.84 39.30
CA PRO A 728 2.40 31.93 39.25
C PRO A 728 2.99 31.65 37.85
N GLY A 729 2.20 31.09 36.93
CA GLY A 729 2.59 30.78 35.55
C GLY A 729 2.53 29.28 35.24
N HIS A 730 2.41 28.94 33.96
CA HIS A 730 2.13 27.57 33.50
C HIS A 730 3.20 26.53 33.88
N ARG A 731 4.47 26.94 34.07
CA ARG A 731 5.56 26.03 34.49
C ARG A 731 5.40 25.51 35.92
N TYR A 732 4.70 26.26 36.79
CA TYR A 732 4.72 26.05 38.23
C TYR A 732 3.44 25.39 38.79
N VAL A 733 2.50 25.02 37.93
CA VAL A 733 1.19 24.49 38.29
C VAL A 733 0.85 23.32 37.36
N ASP A 734 0.48 22.18 37.94
CA ASP A 734 0.05 20.99 37.20
C ASP A 734 -1.47 20.85 37.16
N TRP A 735 -2.15 21.20 38.26
CA TRP A 735 -3.60 21.10 38.42
C TRP A 735 -4.18 22.41 38.95
N LEU A 736 -5.34 22.80 38.44
CA LEU A 736 -6.16 23.84 39.05
C LEU A 736 -7.20 23.16 39.95
N SER A 737 -7.47 23.71 41.11
CA SER A 737 -8.50 23.17 42.00
C SER A 737 -9.35 24.24 42.65
N VAL A 738 -10.51 23.85 43.13
CA VAL A 738 -11.44 24.72 43.87
C VAL A 738 -12.10 23.94 45.00
N ASN A 739 -12.38 24.64 46.10
CA ASN A 739 -13.21 24.14 47.19
C ASN A 739 -14.68 24.47 46.88
N LEU A 740 -15.53 23.45 46.82
CA LEU A 740 -16.96 23.54 46.52
C LEU A 740 -17.77 22.84 47.62
N LEU A 741 -17.98 23.58 48.71
CA LEU A 741 -18.82 23.15 49.82
C LEU A 741 -20.15 23.92 49.81
N ASN A 742 -21.26 23.19 49.81
CA ASN A 742 -22.60 23.77 49.91
C ASN A 742 -23.09 23.76 51.37
N TYR A 743 -23.25 24.94 51.96
CA TYR A 743 -23.61 25.13 53.38
C TYR A 743 -25.13 25.09 53.64
N ALA A 744 -25.95 24.77 52.64
CA ALA A 744 -27.41 24.81 52.74
C ALA A 744 -27.98 23.66 53.60
N THR A 745 -28.99 23.98 54.43
CA THR A 745 -29.74 23.03 55.26
C THR A 745 -31.25 23.23 55.10
N TYR A 746 -32.08 22.26 55.52
CA TYR A 746 -33.55 22.39 55.52
C TYR A 746 -34.06 23.66 56.25
N ASP A 747 -33.33 24.14 57.26
CA ASP A 747 -33.71 25.28 58.11
C ASP A 747 -33.13 26.64 57.64
N GLN A 748 -32.24 26.64 56.64
CA GLN A 748 -31.65 27.86 56.06
C GLN A 748 -31.67 27.85 54.51
N PRO A 749 -32.88 27.86 53.90
CA PRO A 749 -33.05 27.75 52.44
C PRO A 749 -32.47 28.93 51.64
N ASP A 750 -32.26 30.09 52.28
CA ASP A 750 -31.65 31.27 51.64
C ASP A 750 -30.15 31.08 51.33
N LEU A 751 -29.51 30.04 51.86
CA LEU A 751 -28.11 29.66 51.60
C LEU A 751 -27.97 28.54 50.55
N TYR A 752 -29.07 28.15 49.87
CA TYR A 752 -29.06 27.14 48.82
C TYR A 752 -28.29 27.60 47.57
N ASN A 753 -27.24 26.85 47.21
CA ASN A 753 -26.52 27.02 45.95
C ASN A 753 -26.50 25.70 45.15
N SER A 754 -26.81 25.77 43.85
CA SER A 754 -26.59 24.64 42.94
C SER A 754 -25.10 24.46 42.67
N PHE A 755 -24.68 23.25 42.29
CA PHE A 755 -23.31 23.00 41.84
C PHE A 755 -22.86 24.00 40.76
N GLU A 756 -23.68 24.18 39.72
CA GLU A 756 -23.44 25.14 38.63
C GLU A 756 -23.19 26.55 39.17
N SER A 757 -24.02 27.04 40.10
CA SER A 757 -23.84 28.39 40.65
C SER A 757 -22.54 28.58 41.42
N LEU A 758 -22.00 27.50 42.01
CA LEU A 758 -20.74 27.54 42.74
C LEU A 758 -19.52 27.40 41.80
N TYR A 759 -19.63 26.57 40.75
CA TYR A 759 -18.50 26.24 39.88
C TYR A 759 -18.37 27.11 38.63
N GLU A 760 -19.48 27.54 38.03
CA GLU A 760 -19.51 28.30 36.77
C GLU A 760 -18.59 29.57 36.80
N PRO A 761 -18.53 30.35 37.90
CA PRO A 761 -17.59 31.48 37.96
C PRO A 761 -16.12 31.06 37.86
N TYR A 762 -15.75 29.90 38.43
CA TYR A 762 -14.40 29.35 38.34
C TYR A 762 -14.10 28.78 36.96
N HIS A 763 -15.06 28.06 36.36
CA HIS A 763 -14.95 27.57 34.98
C HIS A 763 -14.54 28.69 34.02
N ASN A 764 -15.27 29.82 34.08
CA ASN A 764 -15.02 30.99 33.24
C ASN A 764 -13.63 31.63 33.45
N GLU A 765 -13.06 31.56 34.65
CA GLU A 765 -11.71 32.09 34.93
C GLU A 765 -10.61 31.07 34.61
N PHE A 766 -10.84 29.77 34.82
CA PHE A 766 -9.92 28.70 34.44
C PHE A 766 -9.76 28.59 32.92
N GLU A 767 -10.83 28.77 32.14
CA GLU A 767 -10.76 28.75 30.67
C GLU A 767 -9.76 29.78 30.11
N LYS A 768 -9.62 30.93 30.78
CA LYS A 768 -8.68 32.00 30.39
C LYS A 768 -7.20 31.60 30.56
N LEU A 769 -6.91 30.64 31.43
CA LEU A 769 -5.57 30.07 31.62
C LEU A 769 -5.26 28.97 30.59
N GLY A 770 -6.22 28.58 29.76
CA GLY A 770 -6.08 27.47 28.81
C GLY A 770 -6.46 26.13 29.43
N THR A 771 -6.07 25.03 28.78
CA THR A 771 -6.53 23.69 29.15
C THR A 771 -5.76 23.13 30.34
N TYR A 772 -6.45 22.91 31.46
CA TYR A 772 -5.93 22.30 32.68
C TYR A 772 -6.87 21.19 33.16
N PRO A 773 -6.36 20.12 33.78
CA PRO A 773 -7.20 19.22 34.56
C PRO A 773 -7.66 19.94 35.84
N ILE A 774 -8.97 19.89 36.10
CA ILE A 774 -9.58 20.53 37.27
C ILE A 774 -9.87 19.50 38.36
N MET A 775 -9.54 19.86 39.61
CA MET A 775 -9.85 19.10 40.81
C MET A 775 -10.85 19.85 41.70
N LEU A 776 -11.89 19.17 42.15
CA LEU A 776 -12.72 19.66 43.27
C LEU A 776 -12.03 19.18 44.56
N SER A 777 -11.15 20.01 45.12
CA SER A 777 -10.25 19.63 46.22
C SER A 777 -10.95 19.44 47.55
N GLU A 778 -12.11 20.08 47.70
CA GLU A 778 -13.10 19.82 48.75
C GLU A 778 -14.47 19.85 48.10
N PHE A 779 -15.18 18.74 48.11
CA PHE A 779 -16.48 18.61 47.49
C PHE A 779 -17.48 18.00 48.46
N GLY A 780 -18.60 18.68 48.64
CA GLY A 780 -19.64 18.19 49.54
C GLY A 780 -20.73 19.20 49.81
N THR A 781 -21.74 18.74 50.52
CA THR A 781 -22.81 19.57 51.04
C THR A 781 -23.06 19.18 52.49
N TYR A 782 -23.55 20.13 53.29
CA TYR A 782 -23.85 19.90 54.70
C TYR A 782 -24.76 18.66 54.89
N PHE A 783 -24.59 17.95 56.01
CA PHE A 783 -25.30 16.69 56.28
C PHE A 783 -26.82 16.90 56.41
N ASP A 784 -27.53 16.51 55.36
CA ASP A 784 -28.98 16.30 55.31
C ASP A 784 -29.24 15.14 54.32
N PRO A 785 -29.67 13.94 54.77
CA PRO A 785 -29.71 12.75 53.92
C PRO A 785 -30.53 12.87 52.63
N ASP A 786 -31.69 13.54 52.67
CA ASP A 786 -32.57 13.66 51.50
C ASP A 786 -32.04 14.72 50.54
N PHE A 787 -31.56 15.83 51.09
CA PHE A 787 -31.02 16.94 50.30
C PHE A 787 -29.66 16.62 49.67
N GLN A 788 -28.77 15.97 50.43
CA GLN A 788 -27.43 15.57 49.98
C GLN A 788 -27.51 14.63 48.78
N LYS A 789 -28.46 13.67 48.81
CA LYS A 789 -28.73 12.80 47.65
C LYS A 789 -29.09 13.61 46.40
N GLN A 790 -30.09 14.48 46.50
CA GLN A 790 -30.56 15.27 45.36
C GLN A 790 -29.48 16.20 44.81
N TRP A 791 -28.71 16.84 45.69
CA TRP A 791 -27.66 17.78 45.29
C TRP A 791 -26.50 17.04 44.59
N LEU A 792 -26.06 15.90 45.13
CA LEU A 792 -24.98 15.10 44.54
C LEU A 792 -25.37 14.51 43.18
N GLU A 793 -26.57 13.94 43.01
CA GLU A 793 -27.02 13.41 41.70
C GLU A 793 -27.07 14.51 40.62
N ASN A 794 -27.54 15.71 40.98
CA ASN A 794 -27.54 16.84 40.05
C ASN A 794 -26.13 17.35 39.75
N ALA A 795 -25.24 17.40 40.73
CA ALA A 795 -23.84 17.78 40.53
C ALA A 795 -23.15 16.82 39.54
N MET A 796 -23.29 15.51 39.74
CA MET A 796 -22.70 14.50 38.84
C MET A 796 -23.23 14.62 37.41
N LEU A 797 -24.54 14.83 37.23
CA LEU A 797 -25.13 15.04 35.91
C LEU A 797 -24.55 16.28 35.20
N GLN A 798 -24.34 17.38 35.94
CA GLN A 798 -23.74 18.60 35.38
C GLN A 798 -22.26 18.39 35.02
N ILE A 799 -21.50 17.70 35.86
CA ILE A 799 -20.10 17.37 35.59
C ILE A 799 -19.98 16.55 34.30
N ASP A 800 -20.80 15.51 34.14
CA ASP A 800 -20.76 14.64 32.96
C ASP A 800 -21.19 15.32 31.66
N THR A 801 -22.09 16.31 31.73
CA THR A 801 -22.69 16.94 30.55
C THR A 801 -22.03 18.26 30.15
N ASN A 802 -21.64 19.09 31.11
CA ASN A 802 -21.24 20.47 30.89
C ASN A 802 -19.78 20.78 31.31
N TYR A 803 -19.18 20.00 32.21
CA TYR A 803 -17.86 20.31 32.81
C TYR A 803 -16.87 19.14 32.74
N ASN A 804 -16.53 18.73 31.52
CA ASN A 804 -15.66 17.58 31.26
C ASN A 804 -14.18 17.80 31.61
N GLU A 805 -13.79 19.04 31.93
CA GLU A 805 -12.49 19.43 32.45
C GLU A 805 -12.26 19.00 33.91
N ILE A 806 -13.32 18.66 34.64
CA ILE A 806 -13.20 18.12 36.00
C ILE A 806 -12.69 16.68 35.90
N ARG A 807 -11.45 16.48 36.33
CA ARG A 807 -10.75 15.19 36.31
C ARG A 807 -10.61 14.56 37.68
N ALA A 808 -10.83 15.31 38.76
CA ALA A 808 -10.77 14.77 40.12
C ALA A 808 -11.82 15.37 41.05
N ILE A 809 -12.39 14.55 41.93
CA ILE A 809 -13.33 14.96 42.98
C ILE A 809 -12.84 14.40 44.31
N VAL A 810 -12.56 15.26 45.29
CA VAL A 810 -12.17 14.88 46.64
C VAL A 810 -13.31 15.20 47.61
N TYR A 811 -14.01 14.17 48.07
CA TYR A 811 -15.11 14.31 49.00
C TYR A 811 -14.62 14.75 50.39
N PHE A 812 -15.18 15.84 50.91
CA PHE A 812 -14.86 16.33 52.24
C PHE A 812 -15.75 15.62 53.29
N ASN A 813 -15.38 14.42 53.71
CA ASN A 813 -16.18 13.53 54.56
C ASN A 813 -15.75 13.65 56.04
N SER A 814 -15.97 14.82 56.65
CA SER A 814 -15.56 15.13 58.03
C SER A 814 -16.73 15.50 58.93
N ASN A 815 -16.73 15.03 60.19
CA ASN A 815 -17.63 15.48 61.26
C ASN A 815 -16.88 16.22 62.39
N VAL A 816 -15.64 16.63 62.12
CA VAL A 816 -14.74 17.32 63.05
C VAL A 816 -14.24 18.65 62.48
N ASP A 817 -15.02 19.27 61.59
CA ASP A 817 -14.69 20.59 61.00
C ASP A 817 -15.21 21.75 61.86
N ASN A 818 -14.32 22.65 62.27
CA ASN A 818 -14.62 23.78 63.15
C ASN A 818 -14.72 25.14 62.41
N ASN A 819 -14.68 25.14 61.07
CA ASN A 819 -14.76 26.35 60.25
C ASN A 819 -16.22 26.84 60.06
N MET A 820 -16.76 27.50 61.08
CA MET A 820 -18.15 28.00 61.09
C MET A 820 -18.34 29.26 60.21
N PRO A 821 -19.46 29.37 59.47
CA PRO A 821 -19.79 30.59 58.70
C PRO A 821 -19.99 31.84 59.57
N ASP A 822 -19.67 33.01 59.03
CA ASP A 822 -19.80 34.32 59.69
C ASP A 822 -21.18 34.52 60.35
N GLY A 823 -21.19 34.79 61.66
CA GLY A 823 -22.40 35.04 62.46
C GLY A 823 -22.98 33.82 63.19
N THR A 824 -22.30 32.67 63.17
CA THR A 824 -22.69 31.48 63.94
C THR A 824 -21.68 31.18 65.06
N GLU A 825 -22.09 31.29 66.32
CA GLU A 825 -21.29 30.89 67.49
C GLU A 825 -21.84 29.58 68.08
N GLY A 826 -20.99 28.55 68.20
CA GLY A 826 -21.33 27.28 68.86
C GLY A 826 -20.14 26.34 69.03
N ASP A 827 -20.15 25.56 70.12
CA ASP A 827 -19.14 24.53 70.47
C ASP A 827 -19.28 23.22 69.64
N SER A 828 -19.87 23.26 68.45
CA SER A 828 -20.22 22.07 67.65
C SER A 828 -19.53 22.07 66.28
N TYR A 829 -18.87 20.96 65.94
CA TYR A 829 -18.30 20.73 64.61
C TYR A 829 -19.38 20.66 63.51
N LEU A 830 -19.08 21.19 62.33
CA LEU A 830 -19.86 21.00 61.12
C LEU A 830 -19.78 19.53 60.69
N ASN A 831 -20.92 18.99 60.26
CA ASN A 831 -21.01 17.62 59.77
C ASN A 831 -21.15 17.60 58.25
N TRP A 832 -20.09 17.14 57.60
CA TRP A 832 -19.98 16.94 56.15
C TRP A 832 -19.97 15.46 55.77
N THR A 833 -20.18 14.55 56.73
CA THR A 833 -20.21 13.12 56.43
C THR A 833 -21.26 12.84 55.36
N ILE A 834 -20.99 11.90 54.46
CA ILE A 834 -21.93 11.55 53.39
C ILE A 834 -22.82 10.41 53.87
N ALA A 835 -24.14 10.61 53.80
CA ALA A 835 -25.15 9.64 54.22
C ALA A 835 -25.16 8.40 53.32
N ASP A 836 -25.59 7.24 53.85
CA ASP A 836 -25.59 5.92 53.19
C ASP A 836 -25.92 5.96 51.67
N ILE A 837 -24.87 5.83 50.85
CA ILE A 837 -24.84 6.15 49.41
C ILE A 837 -25.33 4.98 48.54
N ASN A 838 -25.72 3.85 49.14
CA ASN A 838 -26.15 2.64 48.42
C ASN A 838 -27.28 2.82 47.37
N ASN A 839 -27.93 4.00 47.32
CA ASN A 839 -28.97 4.37 46.34
C ASN A 839 -28.74 5.73 45.64
N ILE A 840 -27.52 6.27 45.59
CA ILE A 840 -27.18 7.54 44.90
C ILE A 840 -26.37 7.20 43.64
N ASP A 841 -26.76 7.73 42.48
CA ASP A 841 -25.99 7.54 41.23
C ASP A 841 -24.81 8.51 41.16
N LEU A 842 -23.65 8.07 41.65
CA LEU A 842 -22.39 8.77 41.49
C LEU A 842 -21.72 8.28 40.20
N SER A 843 -22.13 8.85 39.06
CA SER A 843 -21.63 8.48 37.73
C SER A 843 -20.12 8.74 37.56
N PHE A 844 -19.56 9.71 38.29
CA PHE A 844 -18.13 10.03 38.28
C PHE A 844 -17.32 8.94 39.01
N LYS A 845 -16.40 8.30 38.29
CA LYS A 845 -15.62 7.16 38.79
C LYS A 845 -14.13 7.32 38.62
N SER A 846 -13.37 6.66 39.49
CA SER A 846 -11.94 6.46 39.28
C SER A 846 -11.74 5.51 38.09
N GLU A 847 -11.34 6.03 36.93
CA GLU A 847 -11.19 5.25 35.70
C GLU A 847 -9.82 5.46 35.04
N ASN A 848 -9.33 4.42 34.35
CA ASN A 848 -8.10 4.44 33.57
C ASN A 848 -6.83 4.81 34.37
N ILE A 849 -6.76 4.47 35.66
CA ILE A 849 -5.56 4.68 36.49
C ILE A 849 -4.55 3.56 36.19
N PRO A 850 -3.39 3.86 35.58
CA PRO A 850 -2.45 2.82 35.21
C PRO A 850 -1.76 2.20 36.44
N PRO A 851 -1.70 0.85 36.57
CA PRO A 851 -1.11 0.18 37.74
C PRO A 851 0.36 0.52 37.99
N TYR A 852 1.05 1.05 36.97
CA TYR A 852 2.45 1.40 37.06
C TYR A 852 2.74 2.69 37.84
N LEU A 853 1.74 3.55 38.05
CA LEU A 853 1.89 4.78 38.84
C LEU A 853 2.24 4.50 40.30
N PHE A 854 1.89 3.31 40.80
CA PHE A 854 2.23 2.85 42.16
C PHE A 854 3.64 2.26 42.27
N LYS A 855 4.40 2.21 41.17
CA LYS A 855 5.82 1.81 41.14
C LYS A 855 6.72 3.03 41.25
N ASN A 856 7.95 2.79 41.71
CA ASN A 856 8.95 3.83 41.87
C ASN A 856 9.18 4.57 40.54
N THR A 857 9.22 5.90 40.60
CA THR A 857 9.40 6.74 39.43
C THR A 857 10.80 6.51 38.84
N PRO A 858 10.92 6.23 37.53
CA PRO A 858 12.21 6.01 36.89
C PRO A 858 13.11 7.26 36.99
N LYS A 859 14.36 7.08 37.40
CA LYS A 859 15.35 8.17 37.46
C LYS A 859 15.94 8.43 36.08
N ILE A 860 15.97 9.70 35.68
CA ILE A 860 16.67 10.15 34.47
C ILE A 860 18.07 10.61 34.88
N ASP A 861 19.09 10.06 34.22
CA ASP A 861 20.44 10.60 34.33
C ASP A 861 20.52 11.90 33.50
N THR A 862 20.80 13.03 34.15
CA THR A 862 21.04 14.30 33.46
C THR A 862 22.54 14.56 33.33
N ALA A 863 22.95 15.21 32.24
CA ALA A 863 24.32 15.63 32.03
C ALA A 863 24.36 17.11 31.63
N PRO A 864 25.41 17.86 32.03
CA PRO A 864 25.56 19.24 31.59
C PRO A 864 25.71 19.29 30.06
N LEU A 865 25.08 20.29 29.43
CA LEU A 865 25.17 20.54 28.00
C LEU A 865 26.63 20.67 27.57
N ARG A 866 27.10 19.75 26.72
CA ARG A 866 28.45 19.81 26.13
C ARG A 866 28.34 20.12 24.65
N LEU A 867 28.95 21.21 24.21
CA LEU A 867 29.23 21.44 22.79
C LEU A 867 30.15 20.33 22.27
N THR A 868 29.59 19.40 21.50
CA THR A 868 30.42 18.39 20.83
C THR A 868 31.03 18.98 19.56
N ASN A 869 32.32 18.71 19.32
CA ASN A 869 32.98 19.08 18.06
C ASN A 869 32.32 18.42 16.82
N GLN A 870 31.42 17.45 17.03
CA GLN A 870 30.72 16.74 15.96
C GLN A 870 29.60 17.58 15.35
N PHE A 871 28.88 18.36 16.17
CA PHE A 871 27.80 19.21 15.68
C PHE A 871 28.30 20.29 14.71
N LYS A 872 29.52 20.80 14.90
CA LYS A 872 30.16 21.77 14.00
C LYS A 872 30.24 21.30 12.54
N LYS A 873 30.21 19.99 12.29
CA LYS A 873 30.18 19.43 10.93
C LYS A 873 28.90 19.81 10.17
N LEU A 874 27.86 20.26 10.86
CA LEU A 874 26.55 20.59 10.31
C LEU A 874 26.35 22.10 10.08
N GLU A 875 27.26 22.94 10.54
CA GLU A 875 27.17 24.42 10.46
C GLU A 875 27.27 25.00 9.02
N ASN A 876 27.45 24.15 8.00
CA ASN A 876 27.42 24.57 6.59
C ASN A 876 26.37 23.80 5.78
N THR A 877 25.41 23.20 6.47
CA THR A 877 24.36 22.40 5.85
C THR A 877 23.35 23.30 5.16
N ARG A 878 23.23 23.16 3.84
CA ARG A 878 22.19 23.77 3.02
C ARG A 878 21.35 22.65 2.44
N GLY A 879 20.28 22.29 3.12
CA GLY A 879 19.56 21.07 2.80
C GLY A 879 18.10 21.26 2.45
N VAL A 880 17.51 20.15 2.01
CA VAL A 880 16.09 20.04 1.69
C VAL A 880 15.53 18.71 2.16
N ASN A 881 14.29 18.71 2.63
CA ASN A 881 13.56 17.51 3.00
C ASN A 881 13.00 16.75 1.80
N LEU A 882 13.22 15.44 1.78
CA LEU A 882 12.63 14.51 0.80
C LEU A 882 11.46 13.75 1.43
N LYS A 883 10.31 14.42 1.62
CA LYS A 883 9.17 13.86 2.39
C LYS A 883 8.33 12.83 1.62
N ASN A 884 8.41 12.79 0.29
CA ASN A 884 7.74 11.81 -0.56
C ASN A 884 8.25 10.36 -0.38
N SER A 885 9.26 10.12 0.48
CA SER A 885 9.67 8.77 0.87
C SER A 885 8.81 8.16 1.98
N GLN A 886 8.25 8.96 2.90
CA GLN A 886 7.73 8.44 4.18
C GLN A 886 6.51 7.53 4.05
N GLY A 887 5.77 7.60 2.93
CA GLY A 887 4.56 6.83 2.69
C GLY A 887 4.60 6.07 1.36
N TRP A 888 5.71 5.43 0.98
CA TRP A 888 5.92 4.87 -0.37
C TRP A 888 4.78 4.00 -0.94
N ASN A 889 4.01 3.32 -0.08
CA ASN A 889 2.88 2.46 -0.48
C ASN A 889 1.57 3.24 -0.71
N ARG A 890 1.48 4.45 -0.15
CA ARG A 890 0.37 5.40 -0.22
C ARG A 890 0.67 6.62 -1.09
N ASP A 891 1.93 6.90 -1.37
CA ASP A 891 2.38 8.04 -2.17
C ASP A 891 2.15 7.79 -3.67
N TYR A 892 1.60 8.78 -4.36
CA TYR A 892 1.45 8.76 -5.81
C TYR A 892 2.78 9.04 -6.53
N HIS A 893 3.80 9.53 -5.82
CA HIS A 893 5.15 9.75 -6.33
C HIS A 893 6.08 8.57 -6.00
N VAL A 894 6.47 7.85 -7.05
CA VAL A 894 7.49 6.80 -6.94
C VAL A 894 8.88 7.43 -7.07
N LEU A 895 9.75 7.18 -6.09
CA LEU A 895 11.16 7.57 -6.11
C LEU A 895 11.98 6.64 -7.02
N THR A 896 11.67 6.65 -8.31
CA THR A 896 12.49 5.95 -9.32
C THR A 896 13.87 6.56 -9.39
N ARG A 897 14.86 5.77 -9.81
CA ARG A 897 16.23 6.25 -10.02
C ARG A 897 16.28 7.48 -10.92
N LYS A 898 15.55 7.49 -12.05
CA LYS A 898 15.48 8.65 -12.96
C LYS A 898 14.95 9.91 -12.26
N ASN A 899 13.91 9.78 -11.43
CA ASN A 899 13.34 10.91 -10.69
C ASN A 899 14.35 11.42 -9.65
N LEU A 900 14.99 10.53 -8.88
CA LEU A 900 16.03 10.90 -7.91
C LEU A 900 17.22 11.59 -8.59
N GLU A 901 17.74 11.04 -9.70
CA GLU A 901 18.83 11.64 -10.47
C GLU A 901 18.45 13.04 -11.00
N SER A 902 17.21 13.22 -11.47
CA SER A 902 16.71 14.54 -11.91
C SER A 902 16.59 15.52 -10.74
N HIS A 903 15.98 15.09 -9.64
CA HIS A 903 15.79 15.92 -8.45
C HIS A 903 17.14 16.33 -7.84
N PHE A 904 18.07 15.39 -7.66
CA PHE A 904 19.35 15.66 -7.01
C PHE A 904 20.24 16.54 -7.88
N ARG A 905 20.13 16.45 -9.22
CA ARG A 905 20.72 17.43 -10.12
C ARG A 905 20.18 18.83 -9.86
N MET A 906 18.86 19.00 -9.85
CA MET A 906 18.23 20.30 -9.63
C MET A 906 18.51 20.87 -8.23
N ILE A 907 18.57 20.02 -7.20
CA ILE A 907 18.94 20.38 -5.82
C ILE A 907 20.37 20.91 -5.79
N LYS A 908 21.31 20.20 -6.42
CA LYS A 908 22.72 20.61 -6.50
C LYS A 908 22.88 21.91 -7.29
N ASP A 909 22.19 22.03 -8.43
CA ASP A 909 22.20 23.23 -9.28
C ASP A 909 21.59 24.45 -8.58
N LEU A 910 20.68 24.24 -7.61
CA LEU A 910 20.13 25.29 -6.77
C LEU A 910 21.14 25.80 -5.71
N GLY A 911 22.22 25.07 -5.45
CA GLY A 911 23.22 25.41 -4.44
C GLY A 911 23.01 24.71 -3.09
N LEU A 912 22.11 23.74 -3.02
CA LEU A 912 21.94 22.88 -1.85
C LEU A 912 22.96 21.74 -1.89
N ASN A 913 23.42 21.33 -0.71
CA ASN A 913 24.50 20.36 -0.55
C ASN A 913 24.10 19.10 0.25
N THR A 914 22.92 19.09 0.89
CA THR A 914 22.52 18.00 1.78
C THR A 914 21.06 17.59 1.57
N ILE A 915 20.81 16.28 1.46
CA ILE A 915 19.46 15.71 1.44
C ILE A 915 19.08 15.30 2.85
N ASN A 916 17.87 15.65 3.30
CA ASN A 916 17.29 15.13 4.52
C ASN A 916 16.29 14.03 4.17
N TYR A 917 16.58 12.82 4.63
CA TYR A 917 15.84 11.63 4.24
C TYR A 917 15.44 10.83 5.47
N THR A 918 14.16 10.48 5.57
CA THR A 918 13.65 9.58 6.59
C THR A 918 13.58 8.16 6.01
N SER A 919 14.19 7.20 6.70
CA SER A 919 14.20 5.79 6.29
C SER A 919 12.78 5.22 6.16
N ASN A 920 12.58 4.43 5.12
CA ASN A 920 11.34 3.70 4.86
C ASN A 920 11.59 2.24 4.43
N ASP A 921 12.82 1.77 4.61
CA ASP A 921 13.41 0.50 4.16
C ASP A 921 13.45 0.27 2.63
N THR A 922 12.49 0.83 1.90
CA THR A 922 12.22 0.53 0.49
C THR A 922 13.12 1.31 -0.47
N TYR A 923 13.33 2.60 -0.22
CA TYR A 923 14.15 3.47 -1.07
C TYR A 923 15.53 3.76 -0.47
N ASP A 924 15.83 3.27 0.73
CA ASP A 924 17.07 3.55 1.46
C ASP A 924 18.32 3.24 0.63
N TYR A 925 18.36 2.08 -0.05
CA TYR A 925 19.48 1.69 -0.91
C TYR A 925 19.74 2.72 -2.02
N ASN A 926 18.68 3.11 -2.73
CA ASN A 926 18.77 4.04 -3.85
C ASN A 926 19.11 5.45 -3.39
N VAL A 927 18.44 5.96 -2.35
CA VAL A 927 18.68 7.32 -1.85
C VAL A 927 20.11 7.45 -1.35
N VAL A 928 20.61 6.48 -0.57
CA VAL A 928 22.01 6.48 -0.09
C VAL A 928 22.99 6.45 -1.27
N ASN A 929 22.85 5.50 -2.20
CA ASN A 929 23.81 5.37 -3.30
C ASN A 929 23.77 6.56 -4.28
N ILE A 930 22.59 7.03 -4.66
CA ILE A 930 22.46 8.13 -5.62
C ILE A 930 22.90 9.46 -4.99
N THR A 931 22.66 9.68 -3.69
CA THR A 931 23.17 10.87 -2.98
C THR A 931 24.71 10.90 -3.04
N LYS A 932 25.35 9.75 -2.83
CA LYS A 932 26.81 9.57 -2.97
C LYS A 932 27.31 9.83 -4.40
N GLU A 933 26.64 9.27 -5.40
CA GLU A 933 27.00 9.45 -6.82
C GLU A 933 26.96 10.92 -7.26
N PHE A 934 26.00 11.71 -6.73
CA PHE A 934 25.88 13.14 -7.02
C PHE A 934 26.82 14.02 -6.17
N GLY A 935 27.54 13.42 -5.22
CA GLY A 935 28.42 14.14 -4.30
C GLY A 935 27.66 15.06 -3.34
N LEU A 936 26.42 14.69 -2.98
CA LEU A 936 25.62 15.36 -1.96
C LEU A 936 25.86 14.68 -0.60
N ASN A 937 25.63 15.42 0.48
CA ASN A 937 25.60 14.88 1.83
C ASN A 937 24.21 14.31 2.15
N LEU A 938 24.13 13.37 3.09
CA LEU A 938 22.87 12.79 3.56
C LEU A 938 22.71 12.99 5.06
N SER A 939 21.56 13.50 5.47
CA SER A 939 21.07 13.49 6.85
C SER A 939 20.04 12.38 6.96
N PHE A 940 20.38 11.29 7.65
CA PHE A 940 19.59 10.05 7.65
C PHE A 940 18.74 9.97 8.92
N GLY A 941 17.42 9.95 8.74
CA GLY A 941 16.44 10.09 9.82
C GLY A 941 15.63 8.84 10.10
N PHE A 942 15.16 8.72 11.34
CA PHE A 942 14.29 7.67 11.84
C PHE A 942 13.02 8.30 12.43
N TRP A 943 11.85 7.89 11.93
CA TRP A 943 10.56 8.40 12.42
C TRP A 943 10.10 7.62 13.64
N ILE A 944 10.06 8.25 14.81
CA ILE A 944 9.57 7.60 16.02
C ILE A 944 8.06 7.40 15.90
N PRO A 945 7.52 6.16 15.96
CA PRO A 945 6.10 5.92 15.82
C PRO A 945 5.33 6.42 17.04
N ASP A 946 4.20 7.07 16.78
CA ASP A 946 3.27 7.65 17.75
C ASP A 946 2.34 6.65 18.42
N HIS A 947 2.14 5.47 17.81
CA HIS A 947 1.32 4.38 18.34
C HIS A 947 2.06 3.45 19.33
N ILE A 948 3.37 3.64 19.52
CA ILE A 948 4.13 2.84 20.50
C ILE A 948 4.03 3.54 21.85
N ASN A 949 3.42 2.87 22.83
CA ASN A 949 3.50 3.31 24.22
C ASN A 949 4.86 2.86 24.81
N PHE A 950 5.80 3.77 25.01
CA PHE A 950 7.15 3.45 25.51
C PHE A 950 7.19 2.92 26.95
N TYR A 951 6.09 3.03 27.69
CA TYR A 951 5.95 2.44 29.01
C TYR A 951 5.32 1.03 28.94
N GLU A 952 4.21 0.90 28.22
CA GLU A 952 3.40 -0.33 28.20
C GLU A 952 3.87 -1.35 27.14
N ASP A 953 4.25 -0.87 25.95
CA ASP A 953 4.62 -1.70 24.80
C ASP A 953 6.13 -1.96 24.73
N LEU A 954 6.70 -2.49 25.82
CA LEU A 954 8.14 -2.74 25.93
C LEU A 954 8.69 -3.60 24.77
N SER A 955 7.95 -4.64 24.34
CA SER A 955 8.37 -5.50 23.22
C SER A 955 8.45 -4.74 21.89
N ALA A 956 7.47 -3.88 21.60
CA ALA A 956 7.44 -3.10 20.35
C ALA A 956 8.52 -2.02 20.34
N SER A 957 8.72 -1.32 21.48
CA SER A 957 9.76 -0.30 21.63
C SER A 957 11.18 -0.88 21.51
N ILE A 958 11.44 -2.08 22.04
CA ILE A 958 12.73 -2.79 21.90
C ILE A 958 12.95 -3.18 20.44
N LEU A 959 11.97 -3.80 19.78
CA LEU A 959 12.08 -4.21 18.38
C LEU A 959 12.38 -3.01 17.47
N TYR A 960 11.73 -1.86 17.72
CA TYR A 960 11.95 -0.66 16.94
C TYR A 960 13.33 -0.03 17.17
N LYS A 961 13.81 -0.02 18.42
CA LYS A 961 15.18 0.40 18.77
C LYS A 961 16.21 -0.45 18.03
N ASP A 962 16.08 -1.79 18.10
CA ASP A 962 17.00 -2.72 17.44
C ASP A 962 17.00 -2.54 15.91
N LYS A 963 15.86 -2.19 15.32
CA LYS A 963 15.76 -1.81 13.90
C LYS A 963 16.61 -0.58 13.57
N ILE A 964 16.51 0.50 14.35
CA ILE A 964 17.32 1.71 14.14
C ILE A 964 18.81 1.39 14.26
N VAL A 965 19.19 0.66 15.31
CA VAL A 965 20.58 0.25 15.57
C VAL A 965 21.14 -0.57 14.40
N HIS A 966 20.36 -1.50 13.85
CA HIS A 966 20.74 -2.28 12.68
C HIS A 966 20.96 -1.41 11.42
N LEU A 967 20.09 -0.43 11.18
CA LEU A 967 20.23 0.49 10.04
C LEU A 967 21.48 1.37 10.18
N VAL A 968 21.79 1.85 11.38
CA VAL A 968 23.03 2.58 11.67
C VAL A 968 24.25 1.69 11.39
N GLU A 969 24.26 0.46 11.92
CA GLU A 969 25.36 -0.50 11.69
C GLU A 969 25.58 -0.78 10.19
N LYS A 970 24.48 -0.94 9.44
CA LYS A 970 24.50 -1.18 7.98
C LYS A 970 25.09 -0.01 7.20
N HIS A 971 24.83 1.23 7.63
CA HIS A 971 25.16 2.43 6.86
C HIS A 971 26.34 3.24 7.44
N LYS A 972 26.95 2.84 8.56
CA LYS A 972 28.07 3.57 9.19
C LYS A 972 29.30 3.75 8.30
N SER A 973 29.53 2.87 7.33
CA SER A 973 30.65 2.97 6.38
C SER A 973 30.45 4.05 5.31
N GLU A 974 29.25 4.61 5.19
CA GLU A 974 28.92 5.61 4.16
C GLU A 974 29.31 7.03 4.60
N GLU A 975 30.50 7.49 4.20
CA GLU A 975 31.07 8.79 4.63
C GLU A 975 30.24 10.04 4.25
N HIS A 976 29.38 9.92 3.23
CA HIS A 976 28.50 11.01 2.79
C HIS A 976 27.28 11.19 3.72
N ILE A 977 26.98 10.20 4.59
CA ILE A 977 26.03 10.38 5.69
C ILE A 977 26.71 11.27 6.74
N LYS A 978 26.11 12.42 7.07
CA LYS A 978 26.69 13.43 7.97
C LYS A 978 26.02 13.49 9.34
N ALA A 979 24.80 12.98 9.50
CA ALA A 979 24.09 12.95 10.78
C ALA A 979 23.07 11.81 10.84
N TRP A 980 22.81 11.34 12.07
CA TRP A 980 21.67 10.49 12.41
C TRP A 980 20.59 11.35 13.05
N ARG A 981 19.34 11.27 12.56
CA ARG A 981 18.25 12.11 13.08
C ARG A 981 17.11 11.31 13.65
N LEU A 982 16.59 11.73 14.79
CA LEU A 982 15.41 11.17 15.44
C LEU A 982 14.27 12.16 15.23
N GLN A 983 13.25 11.74 14.48
CA GLN A 983 12.12 12.59 14.08
C GLN A 983 10.85 12.18 14.84
N ASN A 984 9.84 13.05 14.82
CA ASN A 984 8.57 12.87 15.53
C ASN A 984 8.74 12.75 17.05
N ASN A 985 9.31 13.79 17.66
CA ASN A 985 9.40 13.87 19.12
C ASN A 985 7.99 13.87 19.75
N LEU A 986 7.74 12.88 20.60
CA LEU A 986 6.43 12.64 21.22
C LEU A 986 6.16 13.52 22.44
N MET A 987 7.12 14.32 22.90
CA MET A 987 6.97 15.16 24.09
C MET A 987 5.77 16.11 23.99
N THR A 988 5.59 16.78 22.85
CA THR A 988 4.44 17.67 22.65
C THR A 988 3.11 16.90 22.67
N LYS A 989 3.07 15.70 22.07
CA LYS A 989 1.88 14.82 22.09
C LYS A 989 1.56 14.41 23.52
N TYR A 990 2.55 13.99 24.30
CA TYR A 990 2.34 13.62 25.70
C TYR A 990 1.90 14.79 26.57
N ASN A 991 2.37 16.00 26.30
CA ASN A 991 1.93 17.19 27.01
C ASN A 991 0.46 17.54 26.72
N SER A 992 -0.07 17.20 25.55
CA SER A 992 -1.48 17.45 25.19
C SER A 992 -2.42 16.30 25.51
N SER A 993 -1.93 15.05 25.58
CA SER A 993 -2.76 13.85 25.70
C SER A 993 -2.83 13.25 27.10
N PHE A 994 -1.97 13.68 28.03
CA PHE A 994 -1.93 13.15 29.39
C PHE A 994 -1.79 14.25 30.44
N ASP A 995 -2.50 14.10 31.55
CA ASP A 995 -2.39 14.93 32.74
C ASP A 995 -1.34 14.35 33.72
N GLU A 996 -0.85 15.16 34.68
CA GLU A 996 -0.01 14.62 35.77
C GLU A 996 -0.87 13.76 36.72
N PRO A 997 -0.36 12.62 37.23
CA PRO A 997 1.04 12.14 37.15
C PRO A 997 1.35 11.23 35.94
N VAL A 998 0.37 10.89 35.10
CA VAL A 998 0.55 9.98 33.94
C VAL A 998 1.56 10.54 32.95
N ARG A 999 1.44 11.84 32.63
CA ARG A 999 2.32 12.58 31.72
C ARG A 999 3.80 12.39 32.04
N SER A 1000 4.20 12.58 33.30
CA SER A 1000 5.59 12.43 33.74
C SER A 1000 6.14 11.02 33.51
N TYR A 1001 5.36 9.97 33.73
CA TYR A 1001 5.81 8.58 33.53
C TYR A 1001 6.06 8.28 32.05
N HIS A 1002 5.15 8.69 31.16
CA HIS A 1002 5.31 8.53 29.72
C HIS A 1002 6.52 9.30 29.18
N ARG A 1003 6.68 10.57 29.59
CA ARG A 1003 7.85 11.38 29.24
C ARG A 1003 9.16 10.72 29.68
N ARG A 1004 9.22 10.23 30.92
CA ARG A 1004 10.42 9.56 31.46
C ARG A 1004 10.76 8.27 30.72
N ALA A 1005 9.77 7.40 30.48
CA ALA A 1005 10.01 6.16 29.73
C ALA A 1005 10.52 6.44 28.31
N TYR A 1006 9.95 7.44 27.64
CA TYR A 1006 10.41 7.88 26.34
C TYR A 1006 11.86 8.43 26.37
N VAL A 1007 12.19 9.28 27.34
CA VAL A 1007 13.55 9.80 27.52
C VAL A 1007 14.56 8.68 27.81
N LEU A 1008 14.22 7.73 28.69
CA LEU A 1008 15.09 6.59 28.99
C LEU A 1008 15.32 5.70 27.75
N TRP A 1009 14.27 5.46 26.98
CA TRP A 1009 14.38 4.74 25.71
C TRP A 1009 15.30 5.48 24.73
N LEU A 1010 15.18 6.82 24.62
CA LEU A 1010 16.08 7.64 23.81
C LEU A 1010 17.52 7.60 24.31
N GLN A 1011 17.75 7.64 25.62
CA GLN A 1011 19.10 7.51 26.20
C GLN A 1011 19.74 6.17 25.85
N GLN A 1012 18.96 5.08 25.94
CA GLN A 1012 19.44 3.76 25.56
C GLN A 1012 19.75 3.69 24.05
N LEU A 1013 18.84 4.15 23.21
CA LEU A 1013 19.02 4.18 21.76
C LEU A 1013 20.27 4.98 21.36
N THR A 1014 20.39 6.19 21.85
CA THR A 1014 21.50 7.10 21.51
C THR A 1014 22.85 6.59 22.02
N SER A 1015 22.87 5.92 23.18
CA SER A 1015 24.06 5.23 23.69
C SER A 1015 24.50 4.08 22.77
N GLU A 1016 23.56 3.24 22.31
CA GLU A 1016 23.86 2.14 21.38
C GLU A 1016 24.33 2.66 20.01
N ILE A 1017 23.71 3.74 19.50
CA ILE A 1017 24.16 4.40 18.27
C ILE A 1017 25.60 4.92 18.43
N LYS A 1018 25.92 5.64 19.52
CA LYS A 1018 27.27 6.17 19.76
C LYS A 1018 28.33 5.09 19.96
N LYS A 1019 27.94 3.91 20.48
CA LYS A 1019 28.83 2.75 20.59
C LYS A 1019 29.22 2.20 19.21
N ILE A 1020 28.30 2.26 18.24
CA ILE A 1020 28.50 1.77 16.87
C ILE A 1020 29.18 2.80 15.97
N ASP A 1021 28.70 4.04 16.02
CA ASP A 1021 29.19 5.17 15.23
C ASP A 1021 29.43 6.37 16.14
N PRO A 1022 30.60 6.44 16.79
CA PRO A 1022 30.92 7.55 17.67
C PRO A 1022 31.23 8.84 16.91
N SER A 1023 31.30 8.84 15.57
CA SER A 1023 31.89 9.93 14.79
C SER A 1023 30.88 10.95 14.23
N ARG A 1024 29.62 10.51 14.08
CA ARG A 1024 28.53 11.29 13.50
C ARG A 1024 27.64 11.89 14.59
N PRO A 1025 27.19 13.15 14.42
CA PRO A 1025 26.25 13.76 15.33
C PRO A 1025 24.88 13.07 15.28
N ILE A 1026 24.24 12.95 16.45
CA ILE A 1026 22.86 12.55 16.62
C ILE A 1026 22.03 13.81 16.89
N ILE A 1027 20.98 14.02 16.10
CA ILE A 1027 20.07 15.17 16.19
C ILE A 1027 18.68 14.66 16.55
N ILE A 1028 17.99 15.32 17.48
CA ILE A 1028 16.58 15.05 17.76
C ILE A 1028 15.74 16.24 17.34
N ASP A 1029 14.68 15.99 16.58
CA ASP A 1029 13.77 17.04 16.15
C ASP A 1029 12.88 17.52 17.30
N TYR A 1030 12.71 18.83 17.43
CA TYR A 1030 11.89 19.48 18.42
C TYR A 1030 11.05 20.56 17.75
N LYS A 1031 9.74 20.50 18.00
CA LYS A 1031 8.76 21.44 17.44
C LYS A 1031 8.66 22.65 18.34
N LEU A 1032 8.92 23.83 17.77
CA LEU A 1032 8.96 25.07 18.54
C LEU A 1032 7.53 25.61 18.71
N ASN A 1033 7.05 25.72 19.96
CA ASN A 1033 5.73 26.20 20.33
C ASN A 1033 5.82 27.61 20.96
N ASN A 1034 4.67 28.28 21.18
CA ASN A 1034 4.57 29.63 21.79
C ASN A 1034 5.12 29.74 23.23
N LEU A 1035 5.53 28.63 23.85
CA LEU A 1035 5.95 28.55 25.23
C LEU A 1035 7.46 28.30 25.33
N GLU A 1036 8.01 28.84 26.41
CA GLU A 1036 9.40 29.10 26.73
C GLU A 1036 10.43 28.07 26.21
N SER A 1037 11.51 28.56 25.62
CA SER A 1037 12.70 27.77 25.20
C SER A 1037 13.38 27.00 26.34
N SER A 1038 12.99 27.22 27.59
CA SER A 1038 13.43 26.49 28.78
C SER A 1038 13.11 25.00 28.67
N GLU A 1039 11.90 24.61 28.23
CA GLU A 1039 11.52 23.19 28.09
C GLU A 1039 12.37 22.46 27.05
N ALA A 1040 12.69 23.12 25.93
CA ALA A 1040 13.57 22.56 24.91
C ALA A 1040 15.00 22.35 25.44
N ASN A 1041 15.50 23.29 26.24
CA ASN A 1041 16.81 23.19 26.88
C ASN A 1041 16.86 22.07 27.94
N ASP A 1042 15.81 21.95 28.76
CA ASP A 1042 15.66 20.89 29.77
C ASP A 1042 15.59 19.50 29.12
N PHE A 1043 14.82 19.38 28.03
CA PHE A 1043 14.76 18.15 27.24
C PHE A 1043 16.12 17.76 26.66
N LEU A 1044 16.89 18.73 26.15
CA LEU A 1044 18.23 18.47 25.63
C LEU A 1044 19.21 18.02 26.74
N ARG A 1045 19.16 18.63 27.93
CA ARG A 1045 19.98 18.25 29.10
C ARG A 1045 19.69 16.82 29.59
N ALA A 1046 18.46 16.35 29.40
CA ALA A 1046 18.07 14.98 29.72
C ALA A 1046 18.62 13.94 28.74
N LEU A 1047 19.26 14.32 27.62
CA LEU A 1047 19.71 13.39 26.57
C LEU A 1047 21.25 13.31 26.49
N VAL A 1048 21.84 12.40 27.26
CA VAL A 1048 23.30 12.29 27.52
C VAL A 1048 24.17 12.01 26.28
N ASN A 1049 23.60 11.59 25.15
CA ASN A 1049 24.34 11.24 23.91
C ASN A 1049 23.80 11.91 22.63
N VAL A 1050 23.05 13.00 22.78
CA VAL A 1050 22.54 13.81 21.66
C VAL A 1050 23.45 15.03 21.46
N ASP A 1051 23.80 15.32 20.22
CA ASP A 1051 24.76 16.39 19.88
C ASP A 1051 24.10 17.76 19.64
N GLY A 1052 22.80 17.79 19.40
CA GLY A 1052 22.03 19.03 19.26
C GLY A 1052 20.57 18.82 18.84
N LEU A 1053 19.83 19.93 18.77
CA LEU A 1053 18.40 19.95 18.42
C LEU A 1053 18.17 20.25 16.93
N GLY A 1054 17.21 19.55 16.34
CA GLY A 1054 16.64 19.88 15.05
C GLY A 1054 15.38 20.71 15.23
N ILE A 1055 15.39 21.99 14.87
CA ILE A 1055 14.26 22.88 15.12
C ILE A 1055 13.28 22.83 13.95
N ILE A 1056 12.03 22.49 14.26
CA ILE A 1056 10.88 22.54 13.35
C ILE A 1056 10.11 23.83 13.63
N VAL A 1057 9.98 24.69 12.61
CA VAL A 1057 9.29 25.99 12.73
C VAL A 1057 7.88 25.90 12.15
N ASN A 1058 6.87 26.17 12.99
CA ASN A 1058 5.47 26.17 12.59
C ASN A 1058 5.07 27.43 11.83
N GLU A 1059 4.17 27.27 10.85
CA GLU A 1059 3.49 28.38 10.19
C GLU A 1059 2.31 28.84 11.06
N GLY A 1060 2.20 30.15 11.30
CA GLY A 1060 1.13 30.76 12.11
C GLY A 1060 1.59 31.44 13.39
N LEU A 1061 2.86 31.26 13.79
CA LEU A 1061 3.43 32.01 14.91
C LEU A 1061 4.02 33.34 14.42
N ASN A 1062 3.96 34.36 15.26
CA ASN A 1062 4.57 35.66 14.97
C ASN A 1062 6.10 35.50 14.85
N THR A 1063 6.67 36.01 13.76
CA THR A 1063 8.11 36.02 13.47
C THR A 1063 8.95 36.49 14.66
N ASP A 1064 8.51 37.53 15.37
CA ASP A 1064 9.23 38.07 16.53
C ASP A 1064 9.32 37.08 17.70
N ILE A 1065 8.28 36.26 17.89
CA ILE A 1065 8.23 35.24 18.94
C ILE A 1065 9.23 34.12 18.60
N ILE A 1066 9.24 33.66 17.36
CA ILE A 1066 10.17 32.63 16.91
C ILE A 1066 11.62 33.11 17.03
N LEU A 1067 11.90 34.36 16.63
CA LEU A 1067 13.25 34.94 16.74
C LEU A 1067 13.74 34.98 18.18
N LYS A 1068 12.90 35.42 19.12
CA LYS A 1068 13.23 35.42 20.55
C LYS A 1068 13.48 34.01 21.08
N ALA A 1069 12.60 33.07 20.74
CA ALA A 1069 12.70 31.69 21.22
C ALA A 1069 13.96 30.98 20.70
N VAL A 1070 14.38 31.26 19.45
CA VAL A 1070 15.64 30.75 18.90
C VAL A 1070 16.85 31.37 19.60
N GLN A 1071 16.82 32.67 19.92
CA GLN A 1071 17.91 33.36 20.62
C GLN A 1071 18.14 32.84 22.05
N SER A 1072 17.11 32.30 22.70
CA SER A 1072 17.15 31.78 24.06
C SER A 1072 17.45 30.28 24.16
N LEU A 1073 17.73 29.59 23.04
CA LEU A 1073 18.23 28.21 23.05
C LEU A 1073 19.71 28.18 23.48
N GLU A 1074 20.02 27.38 24.50
CA GLU A 1074 21.38 27.26 25.04
C GLU A 1074 22.24 26.24 24.29
N GLY A 1075 21.60 25.25 23.64
CA GLY A 1075 22.25 24.12 22.98
C GLY A 1075 22.55 24.33 21.48
N PRO A 1076 23.45 23.51 20.90
CA PRO A 1076 23.64 23.46 19.45
C PRO A 1076 22.34 23.08 18.73
N HIS A 1077 21.99 23.82 17.69
CA HIS A 1077 20.75 23.60 16.95
C HIS A 1077 20.91 23.85 15.45
N ILE A 1078 20.03 23.23 14.66
CA ILE A 1078 19.94 23.38 13.21
C ILE A 1078 18.46 23.39 12.81
N PHE A 1079 18.07 24.18 11.81
CA PHE A 1079 16.68 24.17 11.33
C PHE A 1079 16.44 22.95 10.46
N THR A 1080 15.51 22.08 10.85
CA THR A 1080 15.28 20.80 10.15
C THR A 1080 14.02 20.79 9.30
N ASP A 1081 13.14 21.76 9.55
CA ASP A 1081 11.93 22.00 8.77
C ASP A 1081 11.59 23.50 8.86
N ILE A 1082 11.89 24.24 7.80
CA ILE A 1082 11.69 25.70 7.73
C ILE A 1082 11.15 26.12 6.36
N SER A 1083 10.20 27.07 6.33
CA SER A 1083 9.71 27.67 5.09
C SER A 1083 10.75 28.60 4.47
N VAL A 1084 10.70 28.80 3.15
CA VAL A 1084 11.66 29.68 2.45
C VAL A 1084 11.52 31.14 2.91
N GLU A 1085 10.29 31.57 3.21
CA GLU A 1085 9.99 32.90 3.76
C GLU A 1085 10.67 33.11 5.11
N MET A 1086 10.47 32.20 6.07
CA MET A 1086 11.04 32.31 7.41
C MET A 1086 12.57 32.18 7.41
N LEU A 1087 13.12 31.38 6.49
CA LEU A 1087 14.57 31.29 6.29
C LEU A 1087 15.14 32.66 5.88
N GLY A 1088 14.46 33.41 5.01
CA GLY A 1088 14.88 34.74 4.62
C GLY A 1088 14.99 35.71 5.81
N GLU A 1089 14.01 35.68 6.71
CA GLU A 1089 14.03 36.52 7.93
C GLU A 1089 15.13 36.09 8.93
N LEU A 1090 15.37 34.80 9.09
CA LEU A 1090 16.43 34.28 9.98
C LEU A 1090 17.84 34.52 9.45
N GLU A 1091 18.05 34.45 8.14
CA GLU A 1091 19.32 34.83 7.49
C GLU A 1091 19.60 36.32 7.66
N LYS A 1092 18.60 37.19 7.50
CA LYS A 1092 18.73 38.64 7.79
C LYS A 1092 19.14 38.88 9.25
N ALA A 1093 18.63 38.09 10.19
CA ALA A 1093 19.00 38.15 11.60
C ALA A 1093 20.34 37.45 11.94
N SER A 1094 21.03 36.84 10.97
CA SER A 1094 22.26 36.04 11.17
C SER A 1094 22.10 34.87 12.16
N LEU A 1095 20.88 34.31 12.26
CA LEU A 1095 20.56 33.20 13.18
C LEU A 1095 20.61 31.82 12.51
N SER A 1096 20.80 31.77 11.19
CA SER A 1096 20.92 30.52 10.42
C SER A 1096 22.39 30.10 10.28
N LYS A 1097 22.78 29.05 11.00
CA LYS A 1097 24.07 28.34 10.80
C LYS A 1097 23.91 27.07 9.97
N GLY A 1098 22.75 26.83 9.38
CA GLY A 1098 22.46 25.59 8.67
C GLY A 1098 20.97 25.29 8.72
N PHE A 1099 20.44 24.74 7.64
CA PHE A 1099 19.01 24.57 7.48
C PHE A 1099 18.62 23.43 6.55
N PHE A 1100 17.38 23.00 6.68
CA PHE A 1100 16.67 22.13 5.76
C PHE A 1100 15.33 22.75 5.42
N VAL A 1101 15.14 23.17 4.17
CA VAL A 1101 13.85 23.73 3.74
C VAL A 1101 12.76 22.66 3.74
N LYS A 1102 11.53 23.10 3.98
CA LYS A 1102 10.34 22.30 4.29
C LYS A 1102 10.18 21.02 3.49
N ASN A 1103 10.27 21.10 2.16
CA ASN A 1103 10.09 19.95 1.29
C ASN A 1103 10.64 20.23 -0.11
N TRP A 1104 11.13 19.21 -0.79
CA TRP A 1104 11.53 19.32 -2.21
C TRP A 1104 10.30 19.40 -3.11
N GLN A 1105 9.34 18.50 -2.93
CA GLN A 1105 8.16 18.33 -3.78
C GLN A 1105 6.90 18.18 -2.93
N ASP A 1106 5.83 18.90 -3.29
CA ASP A 1106 4.49 18.76 -2.69
C ASP A 1106 4.11 17.28 -2.50
N GLN A 1107 3.67 16.90 -1.30
CA GLN A 1107 3.27 15.52 -1.02
C GLN A 1107 1.89 15.24 -1.62
N HIS A 1108 1.73 14.06 -2.22
CA HIS A 1108 0.45 13.58 -2.71
C HIS A 1108 0.33 12.09 -2.36
N GLN A 1109 -0.34 11.80 -1.25
CA GLN A 1109 -0.64 10.47 -0.77
C GLN A 1109 -2.15 10.21 -0.86
N ILE A 1110 -2.57 8.96 -0.67
CA ILE A 1110 -3.99 8.57 -0.67
C ILE A 1110 -4.79 9.35 0.39
N ASP A 1111 -4.17 9.66 1.53
CA ASP A 1111 -4.78 10.20 2.76
C ASP A 1111 -4.15 11.52 3.23
N LYS A 1112 -3.12 12.01 2.53
CA LYS A 1112 -2.36 13.20 2.93
C LYS A 1112 -1.90 14.00 1.71
N LEU A 1113 -2.11 15.31 1.76
CA LEU A 1113 -1.68 16.25 0.73
C LEU A 1113 -0.92 17.42 1.38
N SER A 1114 0.15 17.89 0.75
CA SER A 1114 0.85 19.11 1.17
C SER A 1114 1.18 19.99 -0.02
N PHE A 1115 1.30 21.30 0.23
CA PHE A 1115 1.68 22.30 -0.78
C PHE A 1115 2.94 23.06 -0.36
N ASP A 1116 3.85 22.39 0.34
CA ASP A 1116 5.05 22.95 0.97
C ASP A 1116 6.37 22.64 0.22
N GLY A 1117 6.29 22.10 -1.00
CA GLY A 1117 7.44 21.80 -1.83
C GLY A 1117 8.02 23.02 -2.56
N LEU A 1118 9.31 22.95 -2.92
CA LEU A 1118 9.91 23.88 -3.89
C LEU A 1118 9.42 23.64 -5.33
N ILE A 1119 9.00 22.41 -5.62
CA ILE A 1119 8.28 22.05 -6.85
C ILE A 1119 6.91 21.49 -6.49
N ASP A 1120 5.95 21.66 -7.40
CA ASP A 1120 4.59 21.15 -7.17
C ASP A 1120 4.47 19.63 -7.39
N ARG A 1121 3.27 19.09 -7.14
CA ARG A 1121 2.98 17.66 -7.34
C ARG A 1121 3.28 17.17 -8.76
N LYS A 1122 3.24 18.05 -9.78
CA LYS A 1122 3.51 17.71 -11.19
C LYS A 1122 4.97 17.99 -11.60
N GLY A 1123 5.84 18.39 -10.66
CA GLY A 1123 7.27 18.65 -10.89
C GLY A 1123 7.57 20.02 -11.52
N ARG A 1124 6.65 20.98 -11.41
CA ARG A 1124 6.78 22.36 -11.91
C ARG A 1124 7.38 23.26 -10.82
N LEU A 1125 8.16 24.26 -11.22
CA LEU A 1125 8.87 25.13 -10.27
C LEU A 1125 7.91 26.12 -9.59
N LYS A 1126 7.89 26.15 -8.26
CA LYS A 1126 7.12 27.13 -7.48
C LYS A 1126 7.93 28.40 -7.22
N PRO A 1127 7.30 29.52 -6.79
CA PRO A 1127 8.00 30.76 -6.45
C PRO A 1127 9.11 30.54 -5.40
N ASP A 1128 8.85 29.68 -4.41
CA ASP A 1128 9.78 29.33 -3.35
C ASP A 1128 11.13 28.80 -3.86
N TYR A 1129 11.14 28.08 -4.99
CA TYR A 1129 12.38 27.63 -5.63
C TYR A 1129 13.27 28.82 -6.04
N GLN A 1130 12.66 29.86 -6.60
CA GLN A 1130 13.40 31.06 -7.03
C GLN A 1130 13.77 31.94 -5.85
N ASN A 1131 12.88 32.10 -4.87
CA ASN A 1131 13.16 32.85 -3.65
C ASN A 1131 14.35 32.25 -2.89
N LEU A 1132 14.38 30.92 -2.75
CA LEU A 1132 15.50 30.21 -2.14
C LEU A 1132 16.81 30.43 -2.91
N LYS A 1133 16.75 30.42 -4.25
CA LYS A 1133 17.92 30.71 -5.07
C LYS A 1133 18.48 32.11 -4.80
N THR A 1134 17.61 33.11 -4.67
CA THR A 1134 18.00 34.50 -4.36
C THR A 1134 18.67 34.59 -2.99
N ILE A 1135 18.10 33.92 -1.96
CA ILE A 1135 18.69 33.84 -0.62
C ILE A 1135 20.09 33.21 -0.68
N LEU A 1136 20.23 32.10 -1.39
CA LEU A 1136 21.50 31.36 -1.52
C LEU A 1136 22.59 32.11 -2.30
N ASP A 1137 22.20 32.91 -3.31
CA ASP A 1137 23.10 33.72 -4.14
C ASP A 1137 23.47 35.08 -3.49
N SER A 1138 22.86 35.43 -2.34
CA SER A 1138 23.02 36.71 -1.65
C SER A 1138 22.80 37.94 -2.56
N LYS A 1139 21.86 37.85 -3.50
CA LYS A 1139 21.50 38.96 -4.41
C LYS A 1139 20.33 39.76 -3.82
N GLU A 1140 20.34 41.09 -3.97
CA GLU A 1140 19.21 41.94 -3.61
C GLU A 1140 17.94 41.57 -4.39
N ASP A 1141 16.81 41.75 -3.69
CA ASP A 1141 15.46 41.28 -3.98
C ASP A 1141 15.14 41.08 -5.47
N TYR A 1142 14.93 39.82 -5.82
CA TYR A 1142 14.17 39.48 -7.01
C TYR A 1142 12.75 39.06 -6.60
N ASN A 1143 11.88 40.06 -6.43
CA ASN A 1143 10.43 39.87 -6.36
C ASN A 1143 9.88 39.53 -7.75
N MET A 1144 10.05 38.29 -8.21
CA MET A 1144 9.08 37.76 -9.18
C MET A 1144 7.98 37.08 -8.40
N THR A 1145 6.81 37.70 -8.37
CA THR A 1145 5.58 37.02 -8.75
C THR A 1145 4.47 38.06 -8.87
N ASN A 1146 3.93 38.19 -10.08
CA ASN A 1146 2.57 38.64 -10.24
C ASN A 1146 1.68 37.78 -9.33
N GLY A 1147 1.05 38.37 -8.31
CA GLY A 1147 0.18 37.64 -7.38
C GLY A 1147 -0.93 36.88 -8.10
N VAL A 1148 -1.28 35.70 -7.61
CA VAL A 1148 -2.42 34.90 -8.10
C VAL A 1148 -3.58 35.01 -7.13
N GLY A 1149 -4.77 35.23 -7.66
CA GLY A 1149 -6.00 35.45 -6.89
C GLY A 1149 -7.18 34.69 -7.47
N ILE A 1150 -8.16 34.42 -6.62
CA ILE A 1150 -9.42 33.78 -6.99
C ILE A 1150 -10.53 34.77 -6.67
N LEU A 1151 -11.24 35.23 -7.69
CA LEU A 1151 -12.45 36.03 -7.50
C LEU A 1151 -13.64 35.08 -7.30
N LYS A 1152 -14.18 35.09 -6.08
CA LYS A 1152 -15.32 34.27 -5.63
C LYS A 1152 -16.65 34.98 -5.92
N THR A 1153 -17.75 34.24 -5.91
CA THR A 1153 -19.08 34.84 -5.85
C THR A 1153 -19.34 35.49 -4.49
N ILE A 1154 -20.22 36.51 -4.47
CA ILE A 1154 -20.73 37.18 -3.27
C ILE A 1154 -21.92 36.39 -2.68
N ASP A 1155 -22.55 35.51 -3.46
CA ASP A 1155 -23.70 34.74 -3.01
C ASP A 1155 -23.33 33.72 -1.92
N LEU A 1156 -24.21 33.59 -0.93
CA LEU A 1156 -24.17 32.47 0.03
C LEU A 1156 -24.31 31.16 -0.75
N LEU A 1157 -23.30 30.28 -0.61
CA LEU A 1157 -23.27 28.99 -1.27
C LEU A 1157 -24.19 27.99 -0.56
N LYS A 1158 -25.02 27.29 -1.32
CA LYS A 1158 -25.82 26.14 -0.85
C LYS A 1158 -25.34 24.84 -1.49
N PRO A 1159 -25.44 23.70 -0.79
CA PRO A 1159 -25.25 22.38 -1.38
C PRO A 1159 -26.00 22.22 -2.72
N GLY A 1160 -25.31 21.76 -3.75
CA GLY A 1160 -25.86 21.54 -5.09
C GLY A 1160 -26.05 22.80 -5.96
N GLN A 1161 -25.80 24.00 -5.43
CA GLN A 1161 -25.81 25.24 -6.21
C GLN A 1161 -24.64 25.28 -7.20
N GLN A 1162 -24.83 25.92 -8.36
CA GLN A 1162 -23.72 26.24 -9.27
C GLN A 1162 -23.19 27.65 -8.99
N ALA A 1163 -21.88 27.79 -8.85
CA ALA A 1163 -21.22 29.07 -8.60
C ALA A 1163 -20.03 29.30 -9.56
N TYR A 1164 -19.81 30.56 -9.93
CA TYR A 1164 -18.70 30.97 -10.78
C TYR A 1164 -17.49 31.41 -9.96
N PHE A 1165 -16.31 30.98 -10.40
CA PHE A 1165 -15.02 31.43 -9.90
C PHE A 1165 -14.17 31.93 -11.06
N TYR A 1166 -13.42 33.01 -10.85
CA TYR A 1166 -12.58 33.61 -11.89
C TYR A 1166 -11.12 33.65 -11.47
N ALA A 1167 -10.24 33.31 -12.40
CA ALA A 1167 -8.80 33.37 -12.22
C ALA A 1167 -8.32 34.82 -12.34
N MET A 1168 -7.57 35.28 -11.34
CA MET A 1168 -7.02 36.64 -11.28
C MET A 1168 -5.50 36.59 -11.23
N LEU A 1169 -4.86 37.51 -11.97
CA LEU A 1169 -3.41 37.72 -11.96
C LEU A 1169 -3.13 39.19 -11.66
N TYR A 1170 -2.18 39.46 -10.78
CA TYR A 1170 -1.80 40.82 -10.40
C TYR A 1170 -0.66 41.31 -11.30
N ASP A 1171 -0.91 42.34 -12.10
CA ASP A 1171 0.09 43.06 -12.87
C ASP A 1171 0.58 44.29 -12.08
N PRO A 1172 1.90 44.48 -11.87
CA PRO A 1172 2.43 45.62 -11.11
C PRO A 1172 2.06 47.01 -11.66
N LEU A 1173 1.74 47.12 -12.96
CA LEU A 1173 1.38 48.37 -13.62
C LEU A 1173 -0.14 48.57 -13.71
N LYS A 1174 -0.93 47.49 -13.75
CA LYS A 1174 -2.39 47.55 -13.98
C LYS A 1174 -3.26 47.07 -12.82
N GLY A 1175 -2.68 46.42 -11.82
CA GLY A 1175 -3.41 45.80 -10.70
C GLY A 1175 -3.95 44.41 -11.05
N TRP A 1176 -5.00 43.97 -10.35
CA TRP A 1176 -5.63 42.66 -10.56
C TRP A 1176 -6.43 42.62 -11.85
N GLU A 1177 -6.02 41.77 -12.80
CA GLU A 1177 -6.74 41.51 -14.04
C GLU A 1177 -7.28 40.08 -14.07
N ARG A 1178 -8.44 39.90 -14.73
CA ARG A 1178 -8.98 38.56 -15.00
C ARG A 1178 -8.19 37.90 -16.11
N VAL A 1179 -7.87 36.63 -15.95
CA VAL A 1179 -7.18 35.86 -16.98
C VAL A 1179 -8.19 35.40 -18.03
N GLU A 1180 -8.28 36.14 -19.15
CA GLU A 1180 -9.26 35.87 -20.21
C GLU A 1180 -8.73 35.04 -21.40
N SER A 1181 -7.42 35.00 -21.66
CA SER A 1181 -6.84 34.25 -22.80
C SER A 1181 -6.01 33.03 -22.36
N GLU A 1182 -6.34 31.85 -22.89
CA GLU A 1182 -5.57 30.60 -22.77
C GLU A 1182 -4.23 30.64 -23.54
N ASP A 1183 -4.02 31.64 -24.42
CA ASP A 1183 -2.87 31.68 -25.35
C ASP A 1183 -1.50 31.89 -24.67
N TYR A 1184 -1.46 32.38 -23.42
CA TYR A 1184 -0.21 32.71 -22.71
C TYR A 1184 0.01 31.93 -21.41
N TYR A 1185 -1.05 31.40 -20.81
CA TYR A 1185 -1.01 30.73 -19.52
C TYR A 1185 -1.90 29.49 -19.55
N GLU A 1186 -1.39 28.37 -19.06
CA GLU A 1186 -2.19 27.19 -18.77
C GLU A 1186 -2.81 27.35 -17.37
N ILE A 1187 -4.09 27.06 -17.23
CA ILE A 1187 -4.87 27.26 -16.01
C ILE A 1187 -5.37 25.91 -15.51
N GLU A 1188 -5.24 25.66 -14.21
CA GLU A 1188 -5.78 24.45 -13.58
C GLU A 1188 -6.55 24.84 -12.33
N TRP A 1189 -7.79 24.35 -12.22
CA TRP A 1189 -8.61 24.44 -11.03
C TRP A 1189 -8.72 23.07 -10.37
N ALA A 1190 -8.57 23.03 -9.05
CA ALA A 1190 -8.77 21.84 -8.27
C ALA A 1190 -9.60 22.11 -7.02
N LEU A 1191 -10.37 21.11 -6.61
CA LEU A 1191 -11.07 21.07 -5.34
C LEU A 1191 -10.24 20.23 -4.37
N VAL A 1192 -9.89 20.79 -3.22
CA VAL A 1192 -9.07 20.15 -2.19
C VAL A 1192 -9.96 19.88 -0.98
N LYS A 1193 -10.03 18.64 -0.54
CA LYS A 1193 -10.74 18.27 0.69
C LYS A 1193 -9.82 18.42 1.90
N CYS A 1194 -10.35 18.97 2.98
CA CYS A 1194 -9.71 19.13 4.27
C CYS A 1194 -10.37 18.22 5.32
N ASP A 1195 -9.63 17.89 6.39
CA ASP A 1195 -10.20 17.36 7.62
C ASP A 1195 -10.79 18.47 8.51
N LEU A 1196 -11.33 18.08 9.68
CA LEU A 1196 -11.89 18.99 10.69
C LEU A 1196 -10.88 20.03 11.21
N TYR A 1197 -9.57 19.76 11.08
CA TYR A 1197 -8.49 20.65 11.51
C TYR A 1197 -7.95 21.50 10.35
N GLY A 1198 -8.51 21.37 9.15
CA GLY A 1198 -8.07 22.10 7.95
C GLY A 1198 -6.88 21.49 7.22
N ASN A 1199 -6.39 20.30 7.61
CA ASN A 1199 -5.30 19.63 6.90
C ASN A 1199 -5.79 19.08 5.56
N TYR A 1200 -5.00 19.25 4.51
CA TYR A 1200 -5.36 18.77 3.16
C TYR A 1200 -5.25 17.24 3.06
N GLN A 1201 -6.33 16.59 2.62
CA GLN A 1201 -6.39 15.14 2.44
C GLN A 1201 -6.29 14.73 0.98
N THR A 1202 -7.21 15.21 0.14
CA THR A 1202 -7.34 14.77 -1.26
C THR A 1202 -7.58 15.95 -2.19
N ILE A 1203 -7.27 15.77 -3.48
CA ILE A 1203 -7.41 16.78 -4.52
C ILE A 1203 -8.09 16.20 -5.75
N LYS A 1204 -9.00 16.97 -6.34
CA LYS A 1204 -9.70 16.63 -7.58
C LYS A 1204 -9.65 17.80 -8.55
N ASP A 1205 -9.12 17.57 -9.74
CA ASP A 1205 -9.10 18.59 -10.80
C ASP A 1205 -10.56 18.82 -11.31
N VAL A 1206 -10.99 20.08 -11.40
CA VAL A 1206 -12.39 20.48 -11.69
C VAL A 1206 -12.55 21.43 -12.88
N GLY A 1207 -11.46 21.97 -13.43
CA GLY A 1207 -11.52 22.79 -14.65
C GLY A 1207 -10.16 23.30 -15.10
N ASP A 1208 -10.10 23.83 -16.32
CA ASP A 1208 -8.87 24.21 -17.03
C ASP A 1208 -8.91 25.60 -17.68
N LYS A 1209 -9.99 26.36 -17.46
CA LYS A 1209 -10.20 27.69 -18.05
C LYS A 1209 -10.07 28.81 -17.04
N GLY A 1210 -9.89 30.05 -17.49
CA GLY A 1210 -9.89 31.24 -16.62
C GLY A 1210 -11.21 31.48 -15.86
N THR A 1211 -12.28 30.76 -16.22
CA THR A 1211 -13.57 30.76 -15.53
C THR A 1211 -13.97 29.34 -15.20
N LEU A 1212 -14.31 29.09 -13.93
CA LEU A 1212 -14.81 27.81 -13.45
C LEU A 1212 -16.29 27.94 -13.05
N LEU A 1213 -17.12 27.02 -13.55
CA LEU A 1213 -18.48 26.80 -13.05
C LEU A 1213 -18.46 25.53 -12.19
N LEU A 1214 -18.60 25.69 -10.87
CA LEU A 1214 -18.49 24.59 -9.91
C LEU A 1214 -19.85 24.31 -9.27
N THR A 1215 -20.25 23.03 -9.22
CA THR A 1215 -21.37 22.58 -8.38
C THR A 1215 -20.88 22.40 -6.95
N ILE A 1216 -21.50 23.09 -5.99
CA ILE A 1216 -21.08 23.12 -4.60
C ILE A 1216 -21.37 21.77 -3.90
N PRO A 1217 -20.38 21.13 -3.25
CA PRO A 1217 -20.56 19.88 -2.51
C PRO A 1217 -21.52 20.01 -1.30
N GLU A 1218 -22.01 18.89 -0.76
CA GLU A 1218 -22.87 18.92 0.44
C GLU A 1218 -22.14 19.49 1.67
N ASN A 1219 -20.94 19.01 1.97
CA ASN A 1219 -20.11 19.52 3.06
C ASN A 1219 -19.06 20.52 2.54
N TYR A 1220 -19.49 21.56 1.82
CA TYR A 1220 -18.58 22.48 1.13
C TYR A 1220 -17.60 23.22 2.06
N GLU A 1221 -17.85 23.26 3.37
CA GLU A 1221 -16.96 23.82 4.38
C GLU A 1221 -15.65 23.02 4.53
N ASP A 1222 -15.71 21.72 4.26
CA ASP A 1222 -14.55 20.83 4.26
C ASP A 1222 -13.70 21.00 2.99
N TYR A 1223 -14.14 21.81 2.02
CA TYR A 1223 -13.44 21.96 0.76
C TYR A 1223 -12.76 23.33 0.61
N ARG A 1224 -11.66 23.32 -0.10
CA ARG A 1224 -10.92 24.49 -0.58
C ARG A 1224 -10.85 24.43 -2.09
N ILE A 1225 -10.79 25.59 -2.73
CA ILE A 1225 -10.55 25.72 -4.15
C ILE A 1225 -9.11 26.18 -4.37
N GLN A 1226 -8.41 25.45 -5.22
CA GLN A 1226 -7.06 25.76 -5.69
C GLN A 1226 -7.13 26.25 -7.14
N LEU A 1227 -6.46 27.37 -7.41
CA LEU A 1227 -6.14 27.84 -8.74
C LEU A 1227 -4.63 27.70 -8.94
N SER A 1228 -4.22 27.18 -10.09
CA SER A 1228 -2.82 27.17 -10.54
C SER A 1228 -2.71 27.82 -11.92
N ILE A 1229 -1.78 28.76 -12.05
CA ILE A 1229 -1.44 29.44 -13.31
C ILE A 1229 -0.03 29.03 -13.70
N ILE A 1230 0.13 28.49 -14.91
CA ILE A 1230 1.36 27.87 -15.38
C ILE A 1230 1.92 28.62 -16.59
N LYS A 1231 3.23 28.87 -16.56
CA LYS A 1231 3.99 29.44 -17.68
C LYS A 1231 5.42 28.92 -17.67
N ASP A 1232 5.90 28.39 -18.80
CA ASP A 1232 7.29 27.91 -18.96
C ASP A 1232 7.76 26.94 -17.85
N LYS A 1233 6.92 25.98 -17.44
CA LYS A 1233 7.13 25.04 -16.32
C LYS A 1233 7.25 25.67 -14.92
N LYS A 1234 6.92 26.95 -14.79
CA LYS A 1234 6.72 27.63 -13.50
C LYS A 1234 5.24 27.63 -13.18
N VAL A 1235 4.90 27.39 -11.92
CA VAL A 1235 3.52 27.36 -11.44
C VAL A 1235 3.37 28.34 -10.29
N MET A 1236 2.27 29.09 -10.31
CA MET A 1236 1.85 29.94 -9.20
C MET A 1236 0.46 29.48 -8.80
N SER A 1237 0.27 29.21 -7.51
CA SER A 1237 -0.99 28.65 -7.02
C SER A 1237 -1.55 29.45 -5.86
N LYS A 1238 -2.89 29.48 -5.75
CA LYS A 1238 -3.62 30.05 -4.62
C LYS A 1238 -4.67 29.05 -4.16
N ILE A 1239 -4.73 28.81 -2.86
CA ILE A 1239 -5.76 27.98 -2.21
C ILE A 1239 -6.61 28.89 -1.33
N THR A 1240 -7.92 28.70 -1.34
CA THR A 1240 -8.85 29.46 -0.49
C THR A 1240 -10.12 28.65 -0.20
N THR A 1241 -10.87 29.04 0.83
CA THR A 1241 -12.21 28.49 1.12
C THR A 1241 -13.18 28.71 -0.04
N LEU A 1242 -14.17 27.85 -0.20
CA LEU A 1242 -15.23 28.08 -1.21
C LEU A 1242 -16.04 29.35 -0.90
N ASN A 1243 -16.35 29.57 0.38
CA ASN A 1243 -17.09 30.73 0.84
C ASN A 1243 -16.23 31.99 0.95
N THR A 1244 -16.87 33.13 0.75
CA THR A 1244 -16.37 34.43 1.22
C THR A 1244 -16.83 34.56 2.68
N PRO A 1245 -15.93 34.67 3.67
CA PRO A 1245 -16.34 34.80 5.07
C PRO A 1245 -17.21 36.05 5.24
N TYR A 1246 -18.35 35.89 5.91
CA TYR A 1246 -19.19 37.00 6.33
C TYR A 1246 -18.47 37.69 7.48
N ILE A 1247 -17.93 38.89 7.25
CA ILE A 1247 -17.40 39.74 8.33
C ILE A 1247 -18.62 40.54 8.82
N PRO A 1248 -19.19 40.22 10.00
CA PRO A 1248 -20.36 40.91 10.51
C PRO A 1248 -20.11 42.39 10.81
#